data_AF-A0A395NJT2-F1
#
_entry.id   AF-A0A395NJT2-F1
#
_cell.length_a   1.000
_cell.length_b   1.000
_cell.length_c   1.000
_cell.angle_alpha   90.00
_cell.angle_beta   90.00
_cell.angle_gamma   90.00
#
_symmetry.space_group_name_H-M   'P 1'
#
loop_
_entity.id
_entity.type
_entity.pdbx_description
1 polymer ?
#
loop_
_entity_poly.entity_id
_entity_poly.type
_entity_poly.pdbx_seq_one_letter_code
_entity_poly.pdbx_strand_id
1 'polypeptide(L)'
;MADSKIETKTLEAKCLCGSVHFTIDVPVASLPVPLYLYHSPDNFVIKSHTFSDSAKDKGLAQVLTHLGDRKLPDWNPPKDDPRAKIVESEPEVGEDGQERLRAQCHCGGVSFTIKRPSEELLEHETLRTIVSPVDKTKWMASYDLCSDCRLATGTHLIGWSFLPLSYCEPEIKSDLKIGTAKTYTSSPGVLRSFCGTCGATVFYSHDERKLPGPDKWHIIDLATGILRAPEGSMAENWLTWRSRLAWADSGKSFDAAFTNGLEEGMKKYVVGKDAIDKLNELQTPFAVIEARRKAGILPDSVLGIAKMRAYLTRIGYTPADLDRLNIVHVAGTKGKGSTCAFVDSIFSQYQQRHGGPRKTGLFTSPHLMAVRERIRIDSKPISEELFAKYFFEVWDRLEESREAPDEEVPFGSKPVYARYLTLVSWHAFLQEGVEVAVYETGIGGEYDSTNLVEKPVASGISTLGIDHVAILGDTVEKIAWHKAGIMKTGSPAFTIEQLPGAAEVLMNRAKEKNVNLQALKIDRRLEGIKIRPNAVFQKKNATLAIALAETVLMKLGLLKEISKSRLPQEFIDGLEKCVFRGRCEVKEEKNVTWHLDGAHTADSLKMSSKWFVSEIVGRTGRRVMIFNQQGRVEAIDFLQPICNTLKSTNKDDDRPAFDHVVFCTNVTYSQTGYKRDFVNNTIDPAEIDKLTVQHSFAEKWSSIDPKAKVVVLPTIEDALNYARGVAEGLPEGESVQAYVTGSLHLVGGALGILEETDAL
;
A
#
# COMPACT_ATOMS: atom_id res chain seq x y z
N MET A 1 -46.69 7.28 55.29
CA MET A 1 -45.37 6.67 55.10
C MET A 1 -45.62 5.19 54.88
N ALA A 2 -45.59 4.75 53.62
CA ALA A 2 -45.75 3.34 53.27
C ALA A 2 -44.34 2.76 53.11
N ASP A 3 -44.07 1.66 53.81
CA ASP A 3 -42.82 0.90 53.73
C ASP A 3 -42.54 0.50 52.27
N SER A 4 -41.56 1.14 51.64
CA SER A 4 -41.02 0.67 50.36
C SER A 4 -40.26 -0.62 50.63
N LYS A 5 -40.87 -1.77 50.32
CA LYS A 5 -40.17 -3.06 50.32
C LYS A 5 -38.95 -2.95 49.41
N ILE A 6 -37.76 -3.10 50.00
CA ILE A 6 -36.51 -3.21 49.27
C ILE A 6 -36.60 -4.49 48.42
N GLU A 7 -36.52 -4.33 47.10
CA GLU A 7 -36.56 -5.46 46.16
C GLU A 7 -35.28 -6.29 46.34
N THR A 8 -35.44 -7.59 46.60
CA THR A 8 -34.34 -8.54 46.85
C THR A 8 -34.37 -9.66 45.83
N LYS A 9 -33.20 -10.13 45.39
CA LYS A 9 -33.05 -11.31 44.53
C LYS A 9 -32.24 -12.38 45.27
N THR A 10 -32.75 -13.60 45.28
CA THR A 10 -32.05 -14.76 45.83
C THR A 10 -31.01 -15.23 44.82
N LEU A 11 -29.74 -15.19 45.20
CA LEU A 11 -28.65 -15.82 44.46
C LEU A 11 -28.38 -17.20 45.06
N GLU A 12 -28.20 -18.21 44.19
CA GLU A 12 -27.84 -19.57 44.58
C GLU A 12 -26.36 -19.80 44.27
N ALA A 13 -25.57 -20.16 45.28
CA ALA A 13 -24.16 -20.52 45.14
C ALA A 13 -23.99 -22.02 45.45
N LYS A 14 -23.54 -22.78 44.45
CA LYS A 14 -23.34 -24.23 44.56
C LYS A 14 -21.96 -24.59 44.03
N CYS A 15 -21.17 -25.31 44.83
CA CYS A 15 -19.91 -25.85 44.34
C CYS A 15 -20.16 -27.01 43.36
N LEU A 16 -19.22 -27.28 42.46
CA LEU A 16 -19.37 -28.27 41.39
C LEU A 16 -19.63 -29.69 41.91
N CYS A 17 -19.02 -30.07 43.04
CA CYS A 17 -19.28 -31.36 43.69
C CYS A 17 -20.57 -31.39 44.54
N GLY A 18 -21.29 -30.27 44.64
CA GLY A 18 -22.55 -30.15 45.39
C GLY A 18 -22.39 -30.12 46.92
N SER A 19 -21.18 -30.25 47.46
CA SER A 19 -20.91 -30.30 48.91
C SER A 19 -21.13 -28.97 49.64
N VAL A 20 -21.12 -27.85 48.92
CA VAL A 20 -21.41 -26.52 49.44
C VAL A 20 -22.55 -25.95 48.60
N HIS A 21 -23.65 -25.64 49.27
CA HIS A 21 -24.81 -25.02 48.67
C HIS A 21 -25.40 -24.04 49.67
N PHE A 22 -25.49 -22.77 49.29
CA PHE A 22 -26.20 -21.77 50.06
C PHE A 22 -26.86 -20.75 49.13
N THR A 23 -27.92 -20.15 49.63
CA THR A 23 -28.59 -19.03 48.99
C THR A 23 -28.30 -17.76 49.77
N ILE A 24 -28.22 -16.64 49.06
CA ILE A 24 -28.10 -15.32 49.67
C ILE A 24 -29.12 -14.38 49.04
N ASP A 25 -29.96 -13.76 49.87
CA ASP A 25 -30.86 -12.71 49.43
C ASP A 25 -30.10 -11.39 49.40
N VAL A 26 -29.90 -10.87 48.20
CA VAL A 26 -29.18 -9.60 48.00
C VAL A 26 -30.20 -8.55 47.59
N PRO A 27 -30.22 -7.36 48.22
CA PRO A 27 -30.99 -6.24 47.69
C PRO A 27 -30.55 -5.97 46.26
N VAL A 28 -31.49 -5.78 45.34
CA VAL A 28 -31.18 -5.55 43.91
C VAL A 28 -30.27 -4.33 43.74
N ALA A 29 -30.43 -3.32 44.60
CA ALA A 29 -29.56 -2.14 44.66
C ALA A 29 -28.13 -2.41 45.15
N SER A 30 -27.88 -3.57 45.79
CA SER A 30 -26.59 -3.99 46.35
C SER A 30 -25.85 -5.01 45.49
N LEU A 31 -26.46 -5.50 44.41
CA LEU A 31 -25.79 -6.39 43.47
C LEU A 31 -24.66 -5.64 42.77
N PRO A 32 -23.40 -6.11 42.84
CA PRO A 32 -22.30 -5.49 42.12
C PRO A 32 -22.54 -5.66 40.60
N VAL A 33 -22.89 -4.53 39.97
CA VAL A 33 -22.99 -4.23 38.53
C VAL A 33 -23.78 -5.23 37.67
N PRO A 34 -24.99 -4.86 37.21
CA PRO A 34 -25.77 -5.61 36.21
C PRO A 34 -25.02 -5.95 34.91
N LEU A 35 -23.90 -5.27 34.60
CA LEU A 35 -23.11 -5.44 33.37
C LEU A 35 -22.76 -6.89 33.05
N TYR A 36 -22.34 -7.66 34.04
CA TYR A 36 -21.76 -8.99 33.82
C TYR A 36 -22.82 -10.11 33.80
N LEU A 37 -24.01 -9.84 34.35
CA LEU A 37 -25.13 -10.76 34.38
C LEU A 37 -26.20 -10.43 33.32
N TYR A 38 -26.24 -9.17 32.86
CA TYR A 38 -27.25 -8.67 31.93
C TYR A 38 -26.65 -7.59 31.01
N HIS A 39 -26.07 -8.03 29.90
CA HIS A 39 -25.63 -7.13 28.83
C HIS A 39 -26.82 -6.76 27.94
N SER A 40 -27.20 -5.49 27.98
CA SER A 40 -28.25 -4.89 27.15
C SER A 40 -27.83 -3.46 26.84
N PRO A 41 -28.21 -2.92 25.66
CA PRO A 41 -28.10 -1.49 25.37
C PRO A 41 -28.70 -0.58 26.45
N ASP A 42 -29.65 -1.08 27.25
CA ASP A 42 -30.26 -0.33 28.36
C ASP A 42 -29.32 -0.16 29.57
N ASN A 43 -28.35 -1.06 29.73
CA ASN A 43 -27.46 -1.13 30.89
C ASN A 43 -25.99 -0.80 30.56
N PHE A 44 -25.55 -1.06 29.31
CA PHE A 44 -24.18 -0.80 28.87
C PHE A 44 -24.12 -0.46 27.38
N VAL A 45 -23.38 0.60 27.04
CA VAL A 45 -23.22 1.08 25.66
C VAL A 45 -21.78 1.48 25.40
N ILE A 46 -21.14 0.83 24.42
CA ILE A 46 -19.79 1.19 23.96
C ILE A 46 -19.89 2.43 23.07
N LYS A 47 -19.43 3.59 23.54
CA LYS A 47 -19.67 4.86 22.81
C LYS A 47 -18.58 5.22 21.82
N SER A 48 -17.32 4.96 22.14
CA SER A 48 -16.16 5.43 21.37
C SER A 48 -14.91 4.62 21.70
N HIS A 49 -13.90 4.73 20.85
CA HIS A 49 -12.52 4.45 21.22
C HIS A 49 -11.90 5.67 21.89
N THR A 50 -10.96 5.44 22.79
CA THR A 50 -10.23 6.50 23.51
C THR A 50 -8.77 6.14 23.60
N PHE A 51 -7.88 7.11 23.35
CA PHE A 51 -6.42 6.89 23.39
C PHE A 51 -5.94 5.84 22.38
N SER A 52 -6.61 5.69 21.24
CA SER A 52 -6.15 4.77 20.19
C SER A 52 -4.76 5.16 19.66
N ASP A 53 -4.46 6.47 19.60
CA ASP A 53 -3.16 6.98 19.13
C ASP A 53 -2.02 6.69 20.13
N SER A 54 -2.34 6.18 21.33
CA SER A 54 -1.32 5.71 22.27
C SER A 54 -0.68 4.38 21.83
N ALA A 55 -1.31 3.67 20.89
CA ALA A 55 -0.73 2.53 20.19
C ALA A 55 -0.41 2.94 18.76
N LYS A 56 0.82 2.68 18.29
CA LYS A 56 1.25 3.07 16.94
C LYS A 56 0.32 2.50 15.86
N ASP A 57 -0.10 1.25 16.01
CA ASP A 57 -1.02 0.57 15.10
C ASP A 57 -2.53 0.81 15.38
N LYS A 58 -2.88 1.72 16.30
CA LYS A 58 -4.26 1.94 16.82
C LYS A 58 -4.93 0.74 17.48
N GLY A 59 -4.29 -0.44 17.51
CA GLY A 59 -4.80 -1.65 18.15
C GLY A 59 -6.20 -2.05 17.73
N LEU A 60 -7.06 -2.33 18.71
CA LEU A 60 -8.44 -2.76 18.48
C LEU A 60 -9.28 -1.70 17.73
N ALA A 61 -8.93 -0.42 17.81
CA ALA A 61 -9.70 0.66 17.18
C ALA A 61 -9.65 0.59 15.64
N GLN A 62 -8.59 0.01 15.08
CA GLN A 62 -8.46 -0.18 13.64
C GLN A 62 -9.40 -1.28 13.11
N VAL A 63 -9.67 -2.31 13.92
CA VAL A 63 -10.52 -3.44 13.53
C VAL A 63 -11.98 -3.17 13.87
N LEU A 64 -12.27 -2.71 15.09
CA LEU A 64 -13.63 -2.47 15.54
C LEU A 64 -14.08 -1.03 15.24
N THR A 65 -14.48 -0.77 14.00
CA THR A 65 -14.80 0.60 13.55
C THR A 65 -16.27 0.99 13.75
N HIS A 66 -17.15 0.03 13.99
CA HIS A 66 -18.60 0.24 14.11
C HIS A 66 -19.25 -0.86 14.96
N LEU A 67 -20.46 -0.59 15.45
CA LEU A 67 -21.33 -1.52 16.18
C LEU A 67 -22.74 -1.43 15.62
N GLY A 68 -23.16 -2.45 14.87
CA GLY A 68 -24.34 -2.35 14.00
C GLY A 68 -24.17 -1.19 13.01
N ASP A 69 -25.20 -0.36 12.84
CA ASP A 69 -25.13 0.78 11.91
C ASP A 69 -24.37 2.00 12.46
N ARG A 70 -23.89 1.93 13.72
CA ARG A 70 -23.24 3.07 14.38
C ARG A 70 -21.73 2.98 14.27
N LYS A 71 -21.13 3.97 13.59
CA LYS A 71 -19.68 4.18 13.61
C LYS A 71 -19.19 4.49 15.03
N LEU A 72 -18.08 3.89 15.44
CA LEU A 72 -17.40 4.23 16.68
C LEU A 72 -16.48 5.43 16.43
N PRO A 73 -16.76 6.61 17.01
CA PRO A 73 -15.83 7.72 16.97
C PRO A 73 -14.59 7.36 17.79
N ASP A 74 -13.48 7.97 17.40
CA ASP A 74 -12.19 7.80 18.03
C ASP A 74 -11.75 9.12 18.62
N TRP A 75 -11.45 9.13 19.92
CA TRP A 75 -11.05 10.33 20.65
C TRP A 75 -9.63 10.19 21.18
N ASN A 76 -8.78 11.14 20.81
CA ASN A 76 -7.42 11.27 21.31
C ASN A 76 -7.18 12.70 21.81
N PRO A 77 -6.35 12.88 22.86
CA PRO A 77 -5.95 14.21 23.29
C PRO A 77 -5.07 14.90 22.21
N PRO A 78 -4.98 16.25 22.22
CA PRO A 78 -4.07 17.00 21.35
C PRO A 78 -2.61 16.51 21.46
N LYS A 79 -1.84 16.59 20.36
CA LYS A 79 -0.45 16.05 20.30
C LYS A 79 0.51 16.66 21.35
N ASP A 80 0.23 17.88 21.79
CA ASP A 80 0.99 18.61 22.81
C ASP A 80 0.56 18.26 24.25
N ASP A 81 -0.53 17.51 24.43
CA ASP A 81 -0.97 17.02 25.73
C ASP A 81 0.00 15.92 26.24
N PRO A 82 0.48 15.99 27.49
CA PRO A 82 1.34 14.95 28.05
C PRO A 82 0.75 13.53 27.99
N ARG A 83 -0.58 13.40 27.97
CA ARG A 83 -1.29 12.12 27.86
C ARG A 83 -1.30 11.56 26.44
N ALA A 84 -0.94 12.36 25.42
CA ALA A 84 -0.77 11.93 24.04
C ALA A 84 0.59 11.27 23.78
N LYS A 85 1.52 11.31 24.75
CA LYS A 85 2.83 10.69 24.60
C LYS A 85 2.71 9.18 24.56
N ILE A 86 3.15 8.61 23.44
CA ILE A 86 3.27 7.17 23.24
C ILE A 86 4.40 6.65 24.13
N VAL A 87 4.14 5.57 24.86
CA VAL A 87 5.19 4.83 25.56
C VAL A 87 5.85 3.91 24.53
N GLU A 88 7.05 4.28 24.10
CA GLU A 88 7.81 3.45 23.16
C GLU A 88 8.31 2.18 23.83
N SER A 89 8.25 1.08 23.08
CA SER A 89 8.90 -0.18 23.45
C SER A 89 10.15 -0.33 22.60
N GLU A 90 11.25 -0.75 23.22
CA GLU A 90 12.52 -0.95 22.53
C GLU A 90 12.66 -2.39 22.02
N PRO A 91 13.33 -2.63 20.89
CA PRO A 91 13.71 -3.97 20.47
C PRO A 91 14.64 -4.61 21.51
N GLU A 92 14.40 -5.87 21.86
CA GLU A 92 15.26 -6.63 22.76
C GLU A 92 16.01 -7.73 22.01
N VAL A 93 17.24 -8.01 22.43
CA VAL A 93 18.09 -9.08 21.88
C VAL A 93 18.53 -9.97 23.03
N GLY A 94 18.36 -11.28 22.87
CA GLY A 94 18.78 -12.28 23.85
C GLY A 94 20.30 -12.49 23.86
N GLU A 95 20.78 -13.27 24.82
CA GLU A 95 22.22 -13.62 24.93
C GLU A 95 22.75 -14.37 23.70
N ASP A 96 21.86 -15.01 22.93
CA ASP A 96 22.16 -15.71 21.68
C ASP A 96 22.21 -14.78 20.45
N GLY A 97 22.06 -13.46 20.64
CA GLY A 97 22.05 -12.48 19.56
C GLY A 97 20.76 -12.47 18.73
N GLN A 98 19.74 -13.24 19.11
CA GLN A 98 18.45 -13.26 18.43
C GLN A 98 17.44 -12.32 19.10
N GLU A 99 16.50 -11.80 18.32
CA GLU A 99 15.44 -10.92 18.82
C GLU A 99 14.60 -11.58 19.91
N ARG A 100 14.04 -10.73 20.78
CA ARG A 100 13.12 -11.07 21.86
C ARG A 100 11.97 -10.07 21.90
N LEU A 101 10.77 -10.57 22.18
CA LEU A 101 9.61 -9.72 22.46
C LEU A 101 9.31 -9.71 23.94
N ARG A 102 9.31 -8.51 24.53
CA ARG A 102 8.92 -8.29 25.92
C ARG A 102 7.43 -8.54 26.13
N ALA A 103 7.11 -9.37 27.11
CA ALA A 103 5.79 -9.54 27.70
C ALA A 103 5.83 -9.00 29.14
N GLN A 104 5.22 -7.84 29.37
CA GLN A 104 5.23 -7.15 30.65
C GLN A 104 3.88 -6.48 30.94
N CYS A 105 3.33 -6.70 32.13
CA CYS A 105 2.14 -5.98 32.56
C CYS A 105 2.46 -4.52 32.91
N HIS A 106 1.45 -3.64 32.97
CA HIS A 106 1.66 -2.20 33.20
C HIS A 106 2.45 -1.90 34.50
N CYS A 107 2.18 -2.63 35.59
CA CYS A 107 2.89 -2.42 36.86
C CYS A 107 4.31 -3.01 36.91
N GLY A 108 4.75 -3.73 35.88
CA GLY A 108 6.04 -4.44 35.87
C GLY A 108 6.12 -5.67 36.78
N GLY A 109 5.07 -5.97 37.56
CA GLY A 109 5.05 -7.10 38.48
C GLY A 109 5.11 -8.48 37.80
N VAL A 110 4.82 -8.56 36.52
CA VAL A 110 5.08 -9.71 35.64
C VAL A 110 5.83 -9.17 34.43
N SER A 111 7.03 -9.71 34.18
CA SER A 111 7.87 -9.33 33.04
C SER A 111 8.75 -10.51 32.64
N PHE A 112 8.75 -10.83 31.35
CA PHE A 112 9.58 -11.85 30.71
C PHE A 112 9.68 -11.56 29.21
N THR A 113 10.51 -12.30 28.48
CA THR A 113 10.59 -12.20 27.03
C THR A 113 10.17 -13.49 26.35
N ILE A 114 9.77 -13.39 25.08
CA ILE A 114 9.46 -14.55 24.24
C ILE A 114 10.38 -14.61 23.02
N LYS A 115 10.73 -15.83 22.62
CA LYS A 115 11.55 -16.15 21.44
C LYS A 115 10.73 -16.24 20.16
N ARG A 116 11.42 -16.13 19.02
CA ARG A 116 10.90 -16.50 17.69
C ARG A 116 10.68 -18.02 17.60
N PRO A 117 9.75 -18.51 16.75
CA PRO A 117 9.66 -19.93 16.42
C PRO A 117 10.99 -20.47 15.87
N SER A 118 11.38 -21.67 16.27
CA SER A 118 12.57 -22.36 15.72
C SER A 118 12.21 -23.32 14.60
N GLU A 119 13.20 -23.75 13.84
CA GLU A 119 13.06 -24.76 12.77
C GLU A 119 12.53 -26.10 13.31
N GLU A 120 12.99 -26.52 14.49
CA GLU A 120 12.51 -27.72 15.21
C GLU A 120 10.98 -27.71 15.40
N LEU A 121 10.40 -26.53 15.62
CA LEU A 121 8.97 -26.37 15.84
C LEU A 121 8.16 -26.49 14.53
N LEU A 122 8.75 -26.06 13.41
CA LEU A 122 8.14 -26.14 12.07
C LEU A 122 8.05 -27.59 11.55
N GLU A 123 9.02 -28.43 11.93
CA GLU A 123 9.05 -29.84 11.56
C GLU A 123 8.05 -30.69 12.36
N HIS A 124 7.61 -30.19 13.53
CA HIS A 124 6.67 -30.90 14.38
C HIS A 124 5.23 -30.78 13.87
N GLU A 125 4.56 -31.92 13.64
CA GLU A 125 3.22 -31.99 13.03
C GLU A 125 2.15 -31.16 13.74
N THR A 126 2.12 -31.21 15.08
CA THR A 126 1.18 -30.44 15.91
C THR A 126 1.62 -28.99 16.14
N LEU A 127 2.89 -28.75 16.48
CA LEU A 127 3.36 -27.40 16.86
C LEU A 127 3.47 -26.44 15.67
N ARG A 128 3.66 -26.92 14.44
CA ARG A 128 3.61 -26.04 13.26
C ARG A 128 2.30 -25.26 13.12
N THR A 129 1.20 -25.71 13.76
CA THR A 129 -0.12 -25.06 13.69
C THR A 129 -0.23 -23.79 14.55
N ILE A 130 0.68 -23.60 15.50
CA ILE A 130 0.79 -22.38 16.32
C ILE A 130 1.80 -21.38 15.74
N VAL A 131 2.46 -21.73 14.63
CA VAL A 131 3.29 -20.83 13.83
C VAL A 131 2.52 -20.35 12.61
N SER A 132 2.82 -19.15 12.17
CA SER A 132 2.16 -18.57 11.01
C SER A 132 2.39 -19.40 9.74
N PRO A 133 1.32 -19.65 8.96
CA PRO A 133 1.45 -20.35 7.69
C PRO A 133 2.18 -19.51 6.64
N VAL A 134 2.13 -18.18 6.75
CA VAL A 134 2.69 -17.23 5.79
C VAL A 134 4.10 -16.74 6.17
N ASP A 135 4.38 -16.55 7.46
CA ASP A 135 5.68 -16.08 7.95
C ASP A 135 6.18 -16.99 9.08
N LYS A 136 7.19 -17.81 8.79
CA LYS A 136 7.67 -18.83 9.73
C LYS A 136 8.35 -18.26 10.99
N THR A 137 8.58 -16.95 11.04
CA THR A 137 9.16 -16.26 12.20
C THR A 137 8.10 -15.72 13.18
N LYS A 138 6.80 -15.92 12.91
CA LYS A 138 5.69 -15.34 13.68
C LYS A 138 4.82 -16.40 14.37
N TRP A 139 4.35 -16.08 15.56
CA TRP A 139 3.35 -16.88 16.29
C TRP A 139 1.94 -16.60 15.78
N MET A 140 1.06 -17.59 15.88
CA MET A 140 -0.36 -17.39 15.61
C MET A 140 -1.04 -16.66 16.79
N ALA A 141 -1.95 -15.75 16.47
CA ALA A 141 -2.78 -15.04 17.43
C ALA A 141 -4.27 -15.04 17.05
N SER A 142 -5.15 -14.92 18.04
CA SER A 142 -6.60 -14.86 17.85
C SER A 142 -7.26 -14.03 18.94
N TYR A 143 -8.37 -13.37 18.60
CA TYR A 143 -9.32 -12.91 19.60
C TYR A 143 -10.27 -14.04 20.00
N ASP A 144 -10.57 -14.12 21.29
CA ASP A 144 -11.44 -15.11 21.91
C ASP A 144 -12.57 -14.39 22.66
N LEU A 145 -13.81 -14.82 22.38
CA LEU A 145 -15.04 -14.28 22.92
C LEU A 145 -15.82 -15.32 23.74
N CYS A 146 -15.19 -16.40 24.19
CA CYS A 146 -15.87 -17.39 25.02
C CYS A 146 -16.32 -16.79 26.37
N SER A 147 -17.46 -17.28 26.86
CA SER A 147 -18.00 -16.86 28.17
C SER A 147 -16.99 -16.99 29.30
N ASP A 148 -16.19 -18.06 29.33
CA ASP A 148 -15.22 -18.31 30.40
C ASP A 148 -14.13 -17.24 30.44
N CYS A 149 -13.55 -16.90 29.29
CA CYS A 149 -12.55 -15.84 29.22
C CYS A 149 -13.15 -14.50 29.59
N ARG A 150 -14.32 -14.14 29.05
CA ARG A 150 -14.98 -12.85 29.36
C ARG A 150 -15.29 -12.71 30.85
N LEU A 151 -15.81 -13.76 31.48
CA LEU A 151 -16.12 -13.76 32.92
C LEU A 151 -14.85 -13.70 33.77
N ALA A 152 -13.77 -14.34 33.33
CA ALA A 152 -12.50 -14.31 34.05
C ALA A 152 -11.77 -12.97 33.93
N THR A 153 -11.84 -12.30 32.77
CA THR A 153 -11.10 -11.06 32.49
C THR A 153 -11.93 -9.80 32.74
N GLY A 154 -13.26 -9.92 32.78
CA GLY A 154 -14.17 -8.78 32.83
C GLY A 154 -14.25 -7.98 31.53
N THR A 155 -13.82 -8.55 30.39
CA THR A 155 -13.77 -7.86 29.09
C THR A 155 -14.62 -8.60 28.04
N HIS A 156 -15.04 -7.90 26.97
CA HIS A 156 -15.85 -8.50 25.89
C HIS A 156 -15.06 -9.49 25.02
N LEU A 157 -13.74 -9.34 25.01
CA LEU A 157 -12.80 -10.19 24.30
C LEU A 157 -11.48 -10.28 25.06
N ILE A 158 -10.66 -11.26 24.69
CA ILE A 158 -9.24 -11.30 25.02
C ILE A 158 -8.45 -11.70 23.77
N GLY A 159 -7.26 -11.13 23.59
CA GLY A 159 -6.32 -11.56 22.56
C GLY A 159 -5.35 -12.58 23.12
N TRP A 160 -5.18 -13.70 22.41
CA TRP A 160 -4.24 -14.77 22.74
C TRP A 160 -3.22 -14.96 21.64
N SER A 161 -1.95 -15.14 22.01
CA SER A 161 -0.89 -15.71 21.18
C SER A 161 -0.55 -17.11 21.68
N PHE A 162 -0.25 -18.04 20.77
CA PHE A 162 -0.02 -19.44 21.12
C PHE A 162 1.48 -19.77 21.03
N LEU A 163 2.10 -20.17 22.14
CA LEU A 163 3.51 -20.59 22.15
C LEU A 163 3.80 -21.63 23.26
N PRO A 164 4.86 -22.43 23.13
CA PRO A 164 5.30 -23.30 24.22
C PRO A 164 5.96 -22.51 25.36
N LEU A 165 5.78 -22.95 26.61
CA LEU A 165 6.41 -22.32 27.78
C LEU A 165 7.95 -22.23 27.71
N SER A 166 8.59 -23.18 27.03
CA SER A 166 10.05 -23.19 26.81
C SER A 166 10.56 -22.05 25.94
N TYR A 167 9.67 -21.30 25.28
CA TYR A 167 10.01 -20.10 24.50
C TYR A 167 9.90 -18.81 25.32
N CYS A 168 9.58 -18.91 26.61
CA CYS A 168 9.61 -17.79 27.55
C CYS A 168 10.97 -17.73 28.26
N GLU A 169 11.48 -16.53 28.47
CA GLU A 169 12.73 -16.26 29.21
C GLU A 169 12.49 -15.24 30.36
N PRO A 170 12.83 -15.58 31.62
CA PRO A 170 13.36 -16.88 32.07
C PRO A 170 12.35 -18.02 31.88
N GLU A 171 12.83 -19.26 31.88
CA GLU A 171 11.99 -20.44 31.69
C GLU A 171 10.82 -20.47 32.71
N ILE A 172 9.60 -20.63 32.19
CA ILE A 172 8.37 -20.66 32.99
C ILE A 172 7.90 -22.11 33.10
N LYS A 173 7.66 -22.58 34.32
CA LYS A 173 7.20 -23.95 34.57
C LYS A 173 5.70 -24.08 34.34
N SER A 174 5.22 -25.32 34.30
CA SER A 174 3.80 -25.66 34.11
C SER A 174 2.86 -25.15 35.21
N ASP A 175 3.38 -24.63 36.33
CA ASP A 175 2.61 -23.95 37.35
C ASP A 175 2.34 -22.46 37.04
N LEU A 176 2.87 -21.96 35.93
CA LEU A 176 2.68 -20.63 35.33
C LEU A 176 3.04 -19.45 36.24
N LYS A 177 3.91 -19.70 37.24
CA LYS A 177 4.36 -18.66 38.17
C LYS A 177 5.56 -17.92 37.61
N ILE A 178 5.45 -16.60 37.54
CA ILE A 178 6.54 -15.69 37.21
C ILE A 178 6.32 -14.32 37.85
N GLY A 179 7.34 -13.76 38.48
CA GLY A 179 7.23 -12.50 39.22
C GLY A 179 6.13 -12.57 40.29
N THR A 180 5.19 -11.64 40.22
CA THR A 180 4.02 -11.56 41.11
C THR A 180 2.82 -12.37 40.65
N ALA A 181 2.93 -13.13 39.55
CA ALA A 181 1.82 -13.89 39.00
C ALA A 181 1.23 -14.87 40.03
N LYS A 182 -0.10 -14.92 40.07
CA LYS A 182 -0.90 -15.87 40.84
C LYS A 182 -1.64 -16.77 39.87
N THR A 183 -1.75 -18.04 40.23
CA THR A 183 -2.36 -19.06 39.39
C THR A 183 -3.49 -19.76 40.11
N TYR A 184 -4.54 -20.10 39.37
CA TYR A 184 -5.72 -20.77 39.90
C TYR A 184 -6.33 -21.72 38.86
N THR A 185 -6.96 -22.77 39.36
CA THR A 185 -7.65 -23.76 38.54
C THR A 185 -9.10 -23.31 38.35
N SER A 186 -9.50 -23.03 37.12
CA SER A 186 -10.88 -22.63 36.81
C SER A 186 -11.80 -23.80 36.50
N SER A 187 -11.25 -24.91 36.00
CA SER A 187 -11.96 -26.16 35.67
C SER A 187 -10.95 -27.32 35.64
N PRO A 188 -11.40 -28.59 35.65
CA PRO A 188 -10.49 -29.74 35.58
C PRO A 188 -9.52 -29.61 34.40
N GLY A 189 -8.21 -29.72 34.69
CA GLY A 189 -7.15 -29.61 33.68
C GLY A 189 -6.84 -28.19 33.18
N VAL A 190 -7.52 -27.15 33.69
CA VAL A 190 -7.30 -25.75 33.27
C VAL A 190 -6.57 -24.96 34.35
N LEU A 191 -5.51 -24.27 33.95
CA LEU A 191 -4.80 -23.33 34.80
C LEU A 191 -4.80 -21.93 34.16
N ARG A 192 -5.13 -20.92 34.96
CA ARG A 192 -5.11 -19.50 34.56
C ARG A 192 -4.13 -18.72 35.43
N SER A 193 -3.48 -17.73 34.84
CA SER A 193 -2.50 -16.87 35.51
C SER A 193 -2.82 -15.40 35.33
N PHE A 194 -2.67 -14.62 36.40
CA PHE A 194 -2.81 -13.17 36.41
C PHE A 194 -1.74 -12.52 37.29
N CYS A 195 -1.36 -11.28 37.01
CA CYS A 195 -0.44 -10.51 37.84
C CYS A 195 -1.07 -10.23 39.21
N GLY A 196 -0.45 -10.68 40.29
CA GLY A 196 -0.95 -10.45 41.66
C GLY A 196 -0.89 -9.00 42.13
N THR A 197 -0.31 -8.09 41.35
CA THR A 197 -0.21 -6.66 41.67
C THR A 197 -1.29 -5.85 40.96
N CYS A 198 -1.43 -5.97 39.64
CA CYS A 198 -2.37 -5.16 38.84
C CYS A 198 -3.52 -5.96 38.23
N GLY A 199 -3.61 -7.27 38.48
CA GLY A 199 -4.68 -8.12 37.95
C GLY A 199 -4.58 -8.46 36.46
N ALA A 200 -3.55 -7.99 35.76
CA ALA A 200 -3.41 -8.24 34.32
C ALA A 200 -3.37 -9.74 34.02
N THR A 201 -4.23 -10.19 33.10
CA THR A 201 -4.23 -11.57 32.62
C THR A 201 -2.91 -11.89 31.92
N VAL A 202 -2.34 -13.06 32.20
CA VAL A 202 -1.04 -13.48 31.67
C VAL A 202 -1.18 -14.73 30.81
N PHE A 203 -1.64 -15.83 31.41
CA PHE A 203 -1.69 -17.13 30.75
C PHE A 203 -3.03 -17.83 30.91
N TYR A 204 -3.39 -18.59 29.88
CA TYR A 204 -4.33 -19.71 29.95
C TYR A 204 -3.63 -21.00 29.50
N SER A 205 -3.93 -22.11 30.16
CA SER A 205 -3.33 -23.42 29.90
C SER A 205 -4.36 -24.52 30.12
N HIS A 206 -4.27 -25.58 29.32
CA HIS A 206 -5.06 -26.80 29.46
C HIS A 206 -4.14 -28.03 29.39
N ASP A 207 -4.35 -29.03 30.25
CA ASP A 207 -3.48 -30.21 30.33
C ASP A 207 -3.41 -31.00 29.01
N GLU A 208 -4.49 -31.05 28.23
CA GLU A 208 -4.49 -31.64 26.87
C GLU A 208 -3.55 -30.95 25.87
N ARG A 209 -3.07 -29.74 26.16
CA ARG A 209 -2.09 -29.02 25.34
C ARG A 209 -0.64 -29.31 25.75
N LYS A 210 -0.43 -30.27 26.65
CA LYS A 210 0.87 -30.88 26.96
C LYS A 210 1.13 -32.02 25.99
N LEU A 211 2.06 -31.82 25.06
CA LEU A 211 2.43 -32.88 24.12
C LEU A 211 3.29 -33.96 24.81
N PRO A 212 3.15 -35.25 24.41
CA PRO A 212 4.03 -36.32 24.87
C PRO A 212 5.48 -36.06 24.43
N GLY A 213 6.44 -36.16 25.36
CA GLY A 213 7.86 -35.89 25.08
C GLY A 213 8.55 -35.22 26.27
N PRO A 214 9.78 -34.69 26.10
CA PRO A 214 10.39 -33.87 27.15
C PRO A 214 9.46 -32.69 27.50
N ASP A 215 9.41 -32.29 28.77
CA ASP A 215 8.50 -31.27 29.37
C ASP A 215 8.50 -29.88 28.69
N LYS A 216 9.26 -29.72 27.61
CA LYS A 216 9.50 -28.53 26.78
C LYS A 216 8.26 -28.05 26.01
N TRP A 217 7.30 -28.92 25.67
CA TRP A 217 6.28 -28.64 24.63
C TRP A 217 4.88 -28.33 25.14
N HIS A 218 4.76 -27.77 26.34
CA HIS A 218 3.47 -27.34 26.87
C HIS A 218 3.04 -26.02 26.22
N ILE A 219 2.04 -26.10 25.33
CA ILE A 219 1.49 -24.93 24.64
C ILE A 219 0.58 -24.13 25.59
N ILE A 220 0.82 -22.83 25.67
CA ILE A 220 0.00 -21.90 26.45
C ILE A 220 -0.58 -20.81 25.56
N ASP A 221 -1.62 -20.17 26.09
CA ASP A 221 -2.22 -18.99 25.50
C ASP A 221 -1.70 -17.79 26.31
N LEU A 222 -0.87 -16.98 25.67
CA LEU A 222 -0.28 -15.76 26.23
C LEU A 222 -1.16 -14.57 25.88
N ALA A 223 -1.59 -13.81 26.88
CA ALA A 223 -2.42 -12.63 26.68
C ALA A 223 -1.65 -11.57 25.87
N THR A 224 -2.18 -11.14 24.72
CA THR A 224 -1.48 -10.18 23.84
C THR A 224 -1.41 -8.78 24.45
N GLY A 225 -2.31 -8.43 25.38
CA GLY A 225 -2.35 -7.11 26.02
C GLY A 225 -1.14 -6.79 26.92
N ILE A 226 -0.31 -7.79 27.24
CA ILE A 226 0.94 -7.56 27.97
C ILE A 226 2.17 -7.54 27.05
N LEU A 227 2.01 -7.71 25.73
CA LEU A 227 3.13 -7.59 24.80
C LEU A 227 3.56 -6.13 24.67
N ARG A 228 4.87 -5.92 24.48
CA ARG A 228 5.50 -4.61 24.34
C ARG A 228 6.27 -4.58 23.02
N ALA A 229 5.51 -4.64 21.93
CA ALA A 229 6.08 -4.66 20.59
C ALA A 229 6.32 -3.22 20.09
N PRO A 230 7.52 -2.90 19.56
CA PRO A 230 7.85 -1.55 19.08
C PRO A 230 6.89 -1.01 18.01
N GLU A 231 6.29 -1.89 17.21
CA GLU A 231 5.36 -1.55 16.15
C GLU A 231 3.92 -1.28 16.61
N GLY A 232 3.54 -1.66 17.84
CA GLY A 232 2.20 -1.42 18.36
C GLY A 232 1.56 -2.62 19.06
N SER A 233 0.29 -2.46 19.42
CA SER A 233 -0.45 -3.38 20.29
C SER A 233 -0.90 -4.69 19.63
N MET A 234 -0.96 -4.72 18.30
CA MET A 234 -1.20 -5.91 17.49
C MET A 234 0.08 -6.75 17.32
N ALA A 235 1.25 -6.20 17.65
CA ALA A 235 2.56 -6.89 17.60
C ALA A 235 2.80 -7.60 16.27
N GLU A 236 2.56 -6.92 15.15
CA GLU A 236 2.53 -7.52 13.80
C GLU A 236 3.84 -8.10 13.32
N ASN A 237 4.97 -7.65 13.87
CA ASN A 237 6.27 -8.23 13.55
C ASN A 237 6.44 -9.59 14.21
N TRP A 238 5.64 -9.91 15.23
CA TRP A 238 5.73 -11.15 16.01
C TRP A 238 4.52 -12.06 15.85
N LEU A 239 3.36 -11.50 15.51
CA LEU A 239 2.08 -12.20 15.50
C LEU A 239 1.44 -12.20 14.11
N THR A 240 0.82 -13.32 13.75
CA THR A 240 -0.13 -13.43 12.64
C THR A 240 -1.52 -13.67 13.20
N TRP A 241 -2.42 -12.71 12.99
CA TRP A 241 -3.79 -12.75 13.52
C TRP A 241 -4.72 -13.59 12.64
N ARG A 242 -5.53 -14.44 13.27
CA ARG A 242 -6.62 -15.15 12.58
C ARG A 242 -7.74 -14.18 12.19
N SER A 243 -8.29 -14.35 10.99
CA SER A 243 -9.46 -13.60 10.53
C SER A 243 -10.76 -14.04 11.22
N ARG A 244 -10.83 -15.31 11.66
CA ARG A 244 -11.96 -15.85 12.43
C ARG A 244 -11.72 -15.65 13.93
N LEU A 245 -12.76 -15.22 14.63
CA LEU A 245 -12.75 -15.12 16.09
C LEU A 245 -12.98 -16.50 16.73
N ALA A 246 -12.29 -16.78 17.81
CA ALA A 246 -12.56 -17.97 18.62
C ALA A 246 -13.86 -17.78 19.41
N TRP A 247 -14.72 -18.80 19.40
CA TRP A 247 -16.00 -18.82 20.10
C TRP A 247 -16.94 -17.65 19.76
N ALA A 248 -16.96 -17.24 18.48
CA ALA A 248 -17.80 -16.14 17.99
C ALA A 248 -19.29 -16.30 18.33
N ASP A 249 -19.84 -17.52 18.32
CA ASP A 249 -21.26 -17.74 18.68
C ASP A 249 -21.55 -17.44 20.16
N SER A 250 -20.58 -17.72 21.04
CA SER A 250 -20.61 -17.31 22.44
C SER A 250 -20.52 -15.78 22.55
N GLY A 251 -19.69 -15.15 21.71
CA GLY A 251 -19.66 -13.72 21.43
C GLY A 251 -21.05 -13.14 21.13
N LYS A 252 -21.67 -13.64 20.06
CA LYS A 252 -22.95 -13.16 19.52
C LYS A 252 -24.10 -13.31 20.51
N SER A 253 -24.07 -14.38 21.32
CA SER A 253 -25.06 -14.61 22.37
C SER A 253 -24.99 -13.57 23.49
N PHE A 254 -23.83 -12.94 23.69
CA PHE A 254 -23.62 -11.88 24.69
C PHE A 254 -23.80 -10.49 24.08
N ASP A 255 -23.11 -10.19 22.98
CA ASP A 255 -23.24 -8.95 22.22
C ASP A 255 -23.03 -9.21 20.73
N ALA A 256 -24.14 -9.31 20.00
CA ALA A 256 -24.14 -9.54 18.55
C ALA A 256 -23.55 -8.34 17.78
N ALA A 257 -23.83 -7.11 18.19
CA ALA A 257 -23.36 -5.93 17.47
C ALA A 257 -21.84 -5.80 17.58
N PHE A 258 -21.30 -6.02 18.79
CA PHE A 258 -19.86 -6.08 19.05
C PHE A 258 -19.18 -7.21 18.27
N THR A 259 -19.73 -8.42 18.38
CA THR A 259 -19.10 -9.59 17.76
C THR A 259 -19.11 -9.48 16.24
N ASN A 260 -20.22 -9.05 15.64
CA ASN A 260 -20.30 -8.89 14.19
C ASN A 260 -19.36 -7.78 13.68
N GLY A 261 -19.32 -6.64 14.38
CA GLY A 261 -18.40 -5.54 14.04
C GLY A 261 -16.94 -5.98 14.12
N LEU A 262 -16.58 -6.78 15.14
CA LEU A 262 -15.23 -7.33 15.29
C LEU A 262 -14.93 -8.41 14.23
N GLU A 263 -15.87 -9.29 13.90
CA GLU A 263 -15.70 -10.30 12.84
C GLU A 263 -15.45 -9.64 11.48
N GLU A 264 -16.25 -8.62 11.14
CA GLU A 264 -16.08 -7.84 9.92
C GLU A 264 -14.73 -7.11 9.93
N GLY A 265 -14.39 -6.46 11.05
CA GLY A 265 -13.12 -5.78 11.27
C GLY A 265 -11.90 -6.68 11.08
N MET A 266 -11.90 -7.85 11.72
CA MET A 266 -10.80 -8.81 11.63
C MET A 266 -10.67 -9.43 10.25
N LYS A 267 -11.80 -9.71 9.58
CA LYS A 267 -11.76 -10.12 8.17
C LYS A 267 -11.13 -9.03 7.32
N LYS A 268 -11.56 -7.78 7.45
CA LYS A 268 -10.98 -6.64 6.71
C LYS A 268 -9.49 -6.47 6.96
N TYR A 269 -9.08 -6.54 8.22
CA TYR A 269 -7.70 -6.36 8.63
C TYR A 269 -6.76 -7.42 8.05
N VAL A 270 -7.17 -8.69 8.07
CA VAL A 270 -6.38 -9.79 7.48
C VAL A 270 -6.41 -9.73 5.95
N VAL A 271 -7.60 -9.59 5.35
CA VAL A 271 -7.79 -9.59 3.89
C VAL A 271 -7.11 -8.38 3.24
N GLY A 272 -7.20 -7.19 3.82
CA GLY A 272 -6.54 -5.99 3.29
C GLY A 272 -5.03 -6.13 3.15
N LYS A 273 -4.39 -6.76 4.15
CA LYS A 273 -2.95 -7.00 4.18
C LYS A 273 -2.54 -8.15 3.25
N ASP A 274 -3.34 -9.21 3.16
CA ASP A 274 -3.10 -10.33 2.26
C ASP A 274 -3.16 -9.91 0.78
N ALA A 275 -3.97 -8.91 0.39
CA ALA A 275 -4.14 -8.53 -1.02
C ALA A 275 -2.84 -8.07 -1.70
N ILE A 276 -2.05 -7.21 -1.04
CA ILE A 276 -0.80 -6.69 -1.61
C ILE A 276 0.28 -7.78 -1.64
N ASP A 277 0.36 -8.61 -0.60
CA ASP A 277 1.31 -9.72 -0.55
C ASP A 277 0.98 -10.78 -1.63
N LYS A 278 -0.31 -11.13 -1.78
CA LYS A 278 -0.80 -11.98 -2.88
C LYS A 278 -0.60 -11.38 -4.25
N LEU A 279 -0.72 -10.06 -4.40
CA LEU A 279 -0.39 -9.41 -5.65
C LEU A 279 1.11 -9.53 -5.95
N ASN A 280 1.98 -9.39 -4.95
CA ASN A 280 3.42 -9.52 -5.09
C ASN A 280 3.87 -10.94 -5.47
N GLU A 281 3.13 -11.98 -5.07
CA GLU A 281 3.33 -13.36 -5.55
C GLU A 281 3.14 -13.49 -7.08
N LEU A 282 2.38 -12.59 -7.72
CA LEU A 282 2.15 -12.58 -9.18
C LEU A 282 3.26 -11.90 -9.98
N GLN A 283 4.34 -11.44 -9.33
CA GLN A 283 5.54 -10.95 -10.02
C GLN A 283 6.37 -12.12 -10.55
N THR A 284 6.95 -11.99 -11.74
CA THR A 284 7.89 -13.00 -12.25
C THR A 284 9.23 -12.86 -11.53
N PRO A 285 9.71 -13.88 -10.79
CA PRO A 285 10.98 -13.76 -10.06
C PRO A 285 12.18 -13.54 -10.98
N PHE A 286 13.19 -12.80 -10.50
CA PHE A 286 14.42 -12.49 -11.25
C PHE A 286 15.06 -13.74 -11.88
N ALA A 287 15.23 -14.82 -11.10
CA ALA A 287 15.81 -16.07 -11.59
C ALA A 287 15.07 -16.65 -12.81
N VAL A 288 13.73 -16.51 -12.85
CA VAL A 288 12.91 -16.97 -13.98
C VAL A 288 13.08 -16.05 -15.19
N ILE A 289 13.16 -14.73 -14.98
CA ILE A 289 13.42 -13.75 -16.05
C ILE A 289 14.81 -14.03 -16.67
N GLU A 290 15.82 -14.23 -15.82
CA GLU A 290 17.19 -14.48 -16.26
C GLU A 290 17.30 -15.80 -17.03
N ALA A 291 16.67 -16.87 -16.55
CA ALA A 291 16.62 -18.15 -17.25
C ALA A 291 15.97 -18.03 -18.64
N ARG A 292 14.85 -17.30 -18.76
CA ARG A 292 14.19 -17.03 -20.05
C ARG A 292 15.08 -16.22 -20.99
N ARG A 293 15.75 -15.19 -20.46
CA ARG A 293 16.70 -14.36 -21.22
C ARG A 293 17.86 -15.20 -21.76
N LYS A 294 18.47 -16.04 -20.91
CA LYS A 294 19.54 -16.98 -21.30
C LYS A 294 19.08 -17.99 -22.35
N ALA A 295 17.82 -18.42 -22.29
CA ALA A 295 17.20 -19.31 -23.27
C ALA A 295 16.74 -18.60 -24.57
N GLY A 296 16.89 -17.27 -24.70
CA GLY A 296 16.43 -16.51 -25.86
C GLY A 296 14.91 -16.46 -26.01
N ILE A 297 14.15 -16.79 -24.97
CA ILE A 297 12.69 -16.81 -24.99
C ILE A 297 12.19 -15.38 -24.83
N LEU A 298 11.64 -14.82 -25.91
CA LEU A 298 11.00 -13.51 -25.88
C LEU A 298 9.70 -13.56 -25.06
N PRO A 299 9.30 -12.46 -24.39
CA PRO A 299 8.00 -12.38 -23.74
C PRO A 299 6.89 -12.50 -24.80
N ASP A 300 6.14 -13.60 -24.77
CA ASP A 300 5.09 -13.83 -25.77
C ASP A 300 3.90 -12.88 -25.52
N SER A 301 3.87 -11.80 -26.30
CA SER A 301 2.87 -10.75 -26.21
C SER A 301 1.55 -11.14 -26.91
N VAL A 302 1.60 -11.98 -27.95
CA VAL A 302 0.44 -12.38 -28.75
C VAL A 302 -0.42 -13.39 -27.98
N LEU A 303 0.19 -14.43 -27.39
CA LEU A 303 -0.51 -15.33 -26.46
C LEU A 303 -1.07 -14.56 -25.25
N GLY A 304 -0.46 -13.41 -24.94
CA GLY A 304 -0.86 -12.58 -23.82
C GLY A 304 -2.30 -12.08 -23.86
N ILE A 305 -2.76 -11.61 -25.03
CA ILE A 305 -4.09 -11.02 -25.16
C ILE A 305 -5.20 -12.08 -25.24
N ALA A 306 -4.92 -13.24 -25.86
CA ALA A 306 -5.82 -14.39 -25.86
C ALA A 306 -6.07 -14.89 -24.43
N LYS A 307 -4.99 -15.07 -23.66
CA LYS A 307 -5.08 -15.44 -22.23
C LYS A 307 -5.84 -14.41 -21.40
N MET A 308 -5.65 -13.11 -21.66
CA MET A 308 -6.42 -12.05 -21.00
C MET A 308 -7.92 -12.14 -21.29
N ARG A 309 -8.31 -12.50 -22.52
CA ARG A 309 -9.73 -12.69 -22.86
C ARG A 309 -10.32 -13.86 -22.09
N ALA A 310 -9.59 -14.98 -21.99
CA ALA A 310 -10.00 -16.12 -21.18
C ALA A 310 -10.16 -15.74 -19.69
N TYR A 311 -9.21 -14.98 -19.12
CA TYR A 311 -9.32 -14.51 -17.75
C TYR A 311 -10.50 -13.54 -17.54
N LEU A 312 -10.79 -12.66 -18.49
CA LEU A 312 -11.95 -11.77 -18.43
C LEU A 312 -13.26 -12.58 -18.38
N THR A 313 -13.39 -13.59 -19.23
CA THR A 313 -14.54 -14.53 -19.21
C THR A 313 -14.67 -15.23 -17.87
N ARG A 314 -13.56 -15.75 -17.31
CA ARG A 314 -13.56 -16.47 -16.02
C ARG A 314 -13.98 -15.61 -14.83
N ILE A 315 -13.78 -14.30 -14.89
CA ILE A 315 -14.28 -13.38 -13.85
C ILE A 315 -15.71 -12.90 -14.12
N GLY A 316 -16.39 -13.45 -15.12
CA GLY A 316 -17.81 -13.22 -15.42
C GLY A 316 -18.08 -12.03 -16.33
N TYR A 317 -17.11 -11.58 -17.13
CA TYR A 317 -17.28 -10.46 -18.05
C TYR A 317 -16.86 -10.83 -19.47
N THR A 318 -17.39 -10.11 -20.44
CA THR A 318 -16.98 -10.14 -21.84
C THR A 318 -16.39 -8.79 -22.25
N PRO A 319 -15.63 -8.71 -23.35
CA PRO A 319 -15.16 -7.44 -23.89
C PRO A 319 -16.28 -6.42 -24.14
N ALA A 320 -17.48 -6.87 -24.51
CA ALA A 320 -18.64 -6.01 -24.71
C ALA A 320 -19.13 -5.34 -23.42
N ASP A 321 -18.95 -5.97 -22.25
CA ASP A 321 -19.30 -5.35 -20.96
C ASP A 321 -18.45 -4.11 -20.68
N LEU A 322 -17.22 -4.07 -21.18
CA LEU A 322 -16.30 -2.95 -21.00
C LEU A 322 -16.78 -1.68 -21.73
N ASP A 323 -17.62 -1.82 -22.76
CA ASP A 323 -18.18 -0.66 -23.49
C ASP A 323 -19.05 0.22 -22.58
N ARG A 324 -19.60 -0.34 -21.48
CA ARG A 324 -20.36 0.40 -20.45
C ARG A 324 -19.54 1.47 -19.74
N LEU A 325 -18.22 1.33 -19.74
CA LEU A 325 -17.29 2.23 -19.04
C LEU A 325 -16.86 3.44 -19.89
N ASN A 326 -17.38 3.59 -21.12
CA ASN A 326 -17.06 4.73 -22.01
C ASN A 326 -15.56 5.07 -22.08
N ILE A 327 -14.72 4.05 -22.33
CA ILE A 327 -13.29 4.15 -22.07
C ILE A 327 -12.58 5.18 -22.96
N VAL A 328 -11.78 6.05 -22.36
CA VAL A 328 -10.73 6.82 -23.04
C VAL A 328 -9.44 6.03 -22.94
N HIS A 329 -8.85 5.65 -24.08
CA HIS A 329 -7.67 4.78 -24.09
C HIS A 329 -6.43 5.54 -24.54
N VAL A 330 -5.38 5.58 -23.73
CA VAL A 330 -4.20 6.40 -23.99
C VAL A 330 -2.93 5.56 -24.04
N ALA A 331 -2.23 5.63 -25.18
CA ALA A 331 -0.92 5.03 -25.40
C ALA A 331 0.17 6.10 -25.61
N GLY A 332 1.43 5.67 -25.54
CA GLY A 332 2.59 6.51 -25.86
C GLY A 332 3.86 6.07 -25.16
N THR A 333 4.98 6.70 -25.49
CA THR A 333 6.25 6.47 -24.79
C THR A 333 6.39 7.46 -23.63
N LYS A 334 6.07 8.74 -23.88
CA LYS A 334 6.10 9.81 -22.86
C LYS A 334 4.80 10.59 -22.90
N GLY A 335 4.31 10.97 -21.72
CA GLY A 335 3.12 11.82 -21.57
C GLY A 335 1.79 11.08 -21.46
N LYS A 336 1.77 9.74 -21.52
CA LYS A 336 0.54 8.94 -21.35
C LYS A 336 -0.14 9.18 -19.99
N GLY A 337 0.54 8.89 -18.87
CA GLY A 337 0.03 9.21 -17.53
C GLY A 337 -0.31 10.69 -17.33
N SER A 338 0.48 11.62 -17.90
CA SER A 338 0.16 13.06 -17.79
C SER A 338 -1.12 13.43 -18.53
N THR A 339 -1.33 12.87 -19.72
CA THR A 339 -2.57 13.05 -20.50
C THR A 339 -3.75 12.48 -19.72
N CYS A 340 -3.62 11.26 -19.17
CA CYS A 340 -4.70 10.63 -18.40
C CYS A 340 -5.08 11.45 -17.15
N ALA A 341 -4.11 11.97 -16.41
CA ALA A 341 -4.38 12.78 -15.22
C ALA A 341 -5.00 14.14 -15.55
N PHE A 342 -4.66 14.75 -16.70
CA PHE A 342 -5.38 15.94 -17.17
C PHE A 342 -6.84 15.62 -17.51
N VAL A 343 -7.10 14.53 -18.23
CA VAL A 343 -8.48 14.11 -18.55
C VAL A 343 -9.29 13.87 -17.26
N ASP A 344 -8.74 13.10 -16.32
CA ASP A 344 -9.36 12.84 -15.01
C ASP A 344 -9.60 14.13 -14.22
N SER A 345 -8.63 15.05 -14.18
CA SER A 345 -8.77 16.33 -13.48
C SER A 345 -9.86 17.22 -14.12
N ILE A 346 -9.95 17.26 -15.45
CA ILE A 346 -11.02 17.98 -16.16
C ILE A 346 -12.39 17.38 -15.80
N PHE A 347 -12.52 16.05 -15.81
CA PHE A 347 -13.77 15.40 -15.39
C PHE A 347 -14.13 15.71 -13.94
N SER A 348 -13.15 15.76 -13.04
CA SER A 348 -13.36 16.15 -11.64
C SER A 348 -13.91 17.58 -11.52
N GLN A 349 -13.39 18.54 -12.30
CA GLN A 349 -13.90 19.91 -12.30
C GLN A 349 -15.34 19.97 -12.81
N TYR A 350 -15.68 19.18 -13.82
CA TYR A 350 -17.05 19.07 -14.32
C TYR A 350 -17.99 18.46 -13.28
N GLN A 351 -17.57 17.38 -12.61
CA GLN A 351 -18.37 16.71 -11.57
C GLN A 351 -18.68 17.66 -10.42
N GLN A 352 -17.68 18.42 -9.96
CA GLN A 352 -17.82 19.39 -8.86
C GLN A 352 -18.76 20.55 -9.20
N ARG A 353 -18.82 20.98 -10.46
CA ARG A 353 -19.59 22.17 -10.88
C ARG A 353 -20.97 21.85 -11.45
N HIS A 354 -21.07 20.76 -12.19
CA HIS A 354 -22.24 20.41 -13.00
C HIS A 354 -22.89 19.09 -12.58
N GLY A 355 -22.31 18.37 -11.61
CA GLY A 355 -22.82 17.08 -11.14
C GLY A 355 -22.61 15.92 -12.12
N GLY A 356 -21.79 16.11 -13.16
CA GLY A 356 -21.47 15.08 -14.17
C GLY A 356 -20.02 15.21 -14.66
N PRO A 357 -19.35 14.15 -15.16
CA PRO A 357 -19.84 12.76 -15.22
C PRO A 357 -20.16 12.20 -13.84
N ARG A 358 -21.15 11.30 -13.74
CA ARG A 358 -21.70 10.84 -12.46
C ARG A 358 -20.64 10.16 -11.60
N LYS A 359 -19.82 9.32 -12.21
CA LYS A 359 -18.67 8.66 -11.56
C LYS A 359 -17.57 8.41 -12.58
N THR A 360 -16.34 8.82 -12.27
CA THR A 360 -15.18 8.66 -13.17
C THR A 360 -14.24 7.59 -12.65
N GLY A 361 -13.56 6.91 -13.57
CA GLY A 361 -12.48 5.96 -13.28
C GLY A 361 -11.17 6.38 -13.93
N LEU A 362 -10.05 6.10 -13.29
CA LEU A 362 -8.72 6.28 -13.87
C LEU A 362 -7.86 5.06 -13.54
N PHE A 363 -7.32 4.43 -14.58
CA PHE A 363 -6.36 3.34 -14.48
C PHE A 363 -4.98 3.75 -15.03
N THR A 364 -3.97 3.81 -14.17
CA THR A 364 -2.62 4.31 -14.51
C THR A 364 -1.50 3.40 -14.01
N SER A 365 -0.31 3.53 -14.58
CA SER A 365 0.87 2.81 -14.13
C SER A 365 2.20 3.53 -14.41
N PRO A 366 3.24 3.32 -13.57
CA PRO A 366 3.20 2.65 -12.27
C PRO A 366 2.53 3.51 -11.18
N HIS A 367 2.37 2.96 -9.97
CA HIS A 367 2.03 3.76 -8.78
C HIS A 367 3.26 4.53 -8.29
N LEU A 368 3.05 5.59 -7.51
CA LEU A 368 4.11 6.33 -6.85
C LEU A 368 4.30 5.89 -5.40
N MET A 369 3.26 5.86 -4.56
CA MET A 369 3.37 5.47 -3.14
C MET A 369 2.60 4.20 -2.80
N ALA A 370 1.40 4.03 -3.35
CA ALA A 370 0.55 2.87 -3.05
C ALA A 370 -0.05 2.26 -4.32
N VAL A 371 -0.17 0.93 -4.39
CA VAL A 371 -0.77 0.19 -5.53
C VAL A 371 -2.15 0.71 -5.89
N ARG A 372 -2.92 1.12 -4.87
CA ARG A 372 -4.26 1.67 -4.99
C ARG A 372 -4.33 2.93 -5.86
N GLU A 373 -3.24 3.68 -5.99
CA GLU A 373 -3.18 4.85 -6.88
C GLU A 373 -3.41 4.52 -8.34
N ARG A 374 -3.18 3.26 -8.73
CA ARG A 374 -3.41 2.77 -10.09
C ARG A 374 -4.88 2.64 -10.43
N ILE A 375 -5.77 2.55 -9.44
CA ILE A 375 -7.21 2.43 -9.63
C ILE A 375 -7.87 3.56 -8.85
N ARG A 376 -8.29 4.61 -9.56
CA ARG A 376 -8.95 5.77 -8.94
C ARG A 376 -10.40 5.84 -9.36
N ILE A 377 -11.25 6.26 -8.42
CA ILE A 377 -12.64 6.60 -8.65
C ILE A 377 -12.84 8.04 -8.18
N ASP A 378 -13.47 8.87 -9.02
CA ASP A 378 -13.67 10.30 -8.77
C ASP A 378 -12.35 11.01 -8.40
N SER A 379 -11.32 10.71 -9.18
CA SER A 379 -9.94 11.23 -9.05
C SER A 379 -9.23 10.90 -7.73
N LYS A 380 -9.76 9.97 -6.92
CA LYS A 380 -9.16 9.50 -5.67
C LYS A 380 -8.79 8.02 -5.78
N PRO A 381 -7.61 7.58 -5.29
CA PRO A 381 -7.31 6.16 -5.14
C PRO A 381 -8.44 5.45 -4.41
N ILE A 382 -8.80 4.24 -4.86
CA ILE A 382 -9.76 3.43 -4.12
C ILE A 382 -9.22 3.13 -2.71
N SER A 383 -10.13 2.99 -1.76
CA SER A 383 -9.78 2.67 -0.38
C SER A 383 -9.16 1.27 -0.27
N GLU A 384 -8.47 0.98 0.83
CA GLU A 384 -7.89 -0.35 1.06
C GLU A 384 -8.97 -1.43 1.08
N GLU A 385 -10.14 -1.10 1.63
CA GLU A 385 -11.28 -2.00 1.70
C GLU A 385 -11.83 -2.32 0.31
N LEU A 386 -12.00 -1.32 -0.55
CA LEU A 386 -12.47 -1.53 -1.91
C LEU A 386 -11.42 -2.27 -2.75
N PHE A 387 -10.14 -1.92 -2.61
CA PHE A 387 -9.07 -2.63 -3.30
C PHE A 387 -9.05 -4.11 -2.92
N ALA A 388 -9.03 -4.42 -1.63
CA ALA A 388 -8.98 -5.79 -1.15
C ALA A 388 -10.23 -6.59 -1.53
N LYS A 389 -11.42 -5.99 -1.40
CA LYS A 389 -12.69 -6.59 -1.85
C LYS A 389 -12.60 -7.00 -3.32
N TYR A 390 -12.30 -6.06 -4.21
CA TYR A 390 -12.28 -6.32 -5.65
C TYR A 390 -11.09 -7.19 -6.08
N PHE A 391 -9.98 -7.13 -5.34
CA PHE A 391 -8.87 -8.07 -5.49
C PHE A 391 -9.34 -9.50 -5.23
N PHE A 392 -9.90 -9.78 -4.04
CA PHE A 392 -10.28 -11.15 -3.71
C PHE A 392 -11.50 -11.65 -4.50
N GLU A 393 -12.45 -10.80 -4.85
CA GLU A 393 -13.53 -11.21 -5.77
C GLU A 393 -12.98 -11.66 -7.13
N VAL A 394 -11.96 -10.99 -7.68
CA VAL A 394 -11.26 -11.45 -8.89
C VAL A 394 -10.43 -12.70 -8.62
N TRP A 395 -9.74 -12.76 -7.49
CA TRP A 395 -8.93 -13.90 -7.07
C TRP A 395 -9.75 -15.20 -7.01
N ASP A 396 -10.86 -15.14 -6.29
CA ASP A 396 -11.74 -16.27 -6.00
C ASP A 396 -12.45 -16.72 -7.28
N ARG A 397 -12.95 -15.79 -8.11
CA ARG A 397 -13.54 -16.13 -9.41
C ARG A 397 -12.56 -16.86 -10.32
N LEU A 398 -11.29 -16.45 -10.35
CA LEU A 398 -10.26 -17.15 -11.12
C LEU A 398 -9.91 -18.52 -10.55
N GLU A 399 -9.91 -18.68 -9.22
CA GLU A 399 -9.69 -19.95 -8.52
C GLU A 399 -10.84 -20.95 -8.75
N GLU A 400 -12.08 -20.48 -8.62
CA GLU A 400 -13.30 -21.29 -8.68
C GLU A 400 -13.75 -21.61 -10.10
N SER A 401 -13.26 -20.88 -11.10
CA SER A 401 -13.60 -21.13 -12.51
C SER A 401 -13.25 -22.56 -12.94
N ARG A 402 -14.27 -23.40 -13.09
CA ARG A 402 -14.17 -24.77 -13.62
C ARG A 402 -14.63 -24.89 -15.08
N GLU A 403 -15.12 -23.79 -15.65
CA GLU A 403 -15.44 -23.73 -17.07
C GLU A 403 -14.16 -23.80 -17.89
N ALA A 404 -14.07 -24.78 -18.79
CA ALA A 404 -12.99 -24.84 -19.77
C ALA A 404 -13.21 -23.74 -20.82
N PRO A 405 -12.21 -22.87 -21.06
CA PRO A 405 -11.82 -22.69 -22.46
C PRO A 405 -10.31 -22.45 -22.65
N ASP A 406 -9.78 -23.02 -23.73
CA ASP A 406 -8.39 -23.07 -24.19
C ASP A 406 -7.42 -23.92 -23.33
N GLU A 407 -6.79 -24.91 -23.98
CA GLU A 407 -5.72 -25.76 -23.41
C GLU A 407 -4.53 -24.95 -22.86
N GLU A 408 -4.45 -23.65 -23.19
CA GLU A 408 -3.32 -22.77 -22.88
C GLU A 408 -3.38 -22.04 -21.52
N VAL A 409 -4.53 -22.04 -20.83
CA VAL A 409 -4.68 -21.38 -19.52
C VAL A 409 -5.11 -22.40 -18.45
N PRO A 410 -4.19 -22.85 -17.58
CA PRO A 410 -4.52 -23.81 -16.53
C PRO A 410 -5.65 -23.32 -15.60
N PHE A 411 -6.45 -24.26 -15.09
CA PHE A 411 -7.44 -23.99 -14.05
C PHE A 411 -6.77 -23.43 -12.78
N GLY A 412 -7.45 -22.52 -12.09
CA GLY A 412 -6.90 -21.82 -10.91
C GLY A 412 -5.77 -20.83 -11.20
N SER A 413 -5.25 -20.78 -12.43
CA SER A 413 -4.15 -19.87 -12.76
C SER A 413 -4.60 -18.40 -12.73
N LYS A 414 -3.65 -17.53 -12.38
CA LYS A 414 -3.84 -16.07 -12.35
C LYS A 414 -2.82 -15.42 -13.27
N PRO A 415 -3.19 -14.34 -13.97
CA PRO A 415 -2.25 -13.62 -14.79
C PRO A 415 -1.18 -12.93 -13.93
N VAL A 416 -0.06 -12.57 -14.56
CA VAL A 416 1.01 -11.79 -13.93
C VAL A 416 0.52 -10.43 -13.42
N TYR A 417 1.23 -9.88 -12.42
CA TYR A 417 0.93 -8.65 -11.67
C TYR A 417 0.14 -7.58 -12.46
N ALA A 418 0.68 -7.06 -13.57
CA ALA A 418 0.07 -5.95 -14.30
C ALA A 418 -1.26 -6.32 -14.98
N ARG A 419 -1.35 -7.55 -15.49
CA ARG A 419 -2.55 -8.10 -16.13
C ARG A 419 -3.64 -8.36 -15.09
N TYR A 420 -3.26 -8.87 -13.93
CA TYR A 420 -4.17 -9.05 -12.80
C TYR A 420 -4.79 -7.73 -12.35
N LEU A 421 -3.98 -6.67 -12.16
CA LEU A 421 -4.49 -5.34 -11.84
C LEU A 421 -5.43 -4.76 -12.92
N THR A 422 -5.23 -5.12 -14.18
CA THR A 422 -6.16 -4.72 -15.25
C THR A 422 -7.54 -5.35 -15.01
N LEU A 423 -7.60 -6.64 -14.68
CA LEU A 423 -8.86 -7.32 -14.34
C LEU A 423 -9.54 -6.71 -13.11
N VAL A 424 -8.76 -6.46 -12.04
CA VAL A 424 -9.26 -5.81 -10.82
C VAL A 424 -9.83 -4.42 -11.13
N SER A 425 -9.17 -3.64 -12.00
CA SER A 425 -9.67 -2.30 -12.38
C SER A 425 -11.01 -2.36 -13.11
N TRP A 426 -11.18 -3.26 -14.09
CA TRP A 426 -12.46 -3.41 -14.79
C TRP A 426 -13.55 -3.91 -13.85
N HIS A 427 -13.24 -4.91 -13.02
CA HIS A 427 -14.19 -5.43 -12.06
C HIS A 427 -14.63 -4.33 -11.07
N ALA A 428 -13.69 -3.57 -10.51
CA ALA A 428 -14.00 -2.45 -9.62
C ALA A 428 -14.86 -1.38 -10.32
N PHE A 429 -14.50 -0.95 -11.53
CA PHE A 429 -15.23 0.09 -12.25
C PHE A 429 -16.65 -0.36 -12.66
N LEU A 430 -16.82 -1.63 -13.05
CA LEU A 430 -18.13 -2.19 -13.37
C LEU A 430 -19.02 -2.33 -12.13
N GLN A 431 -18.47 -2.80 -11.00
CA GLN A 431 -19.21 -2.93 -9.74
C GLN A 431 -19.59 -1.57 -9.14
N GLU A 432 -18.70 -0.59 -9.25
CA GLU A 432 -18.92 0.77 -8.75
C GLU A 432 -19.82 1.61 -9.66
N GLY A 433 -20.16 1.13 -10.86
CA GLY A 433 -21.00 1.86 -11.81
C GLY A 433 -20.32 3.11 -12.38
N VAL A 434 -19.02 3.02 -12.64
CA VAL A 434 -18.24 4.08 -13.31
C VAL A 434 -18.84 4.36 -14.69
N GLU A 435 -19.15 5.64 -14.96
CA GLU A 435 -19.78 6.08 -16.21
C GLU A 435 -18.75 6.32 -17.32
N VAL A 436 -17.56 6.78 -16.95
CA VAL A 436 -16.42 7.00 -17.86
C VAL A 436 -15.11 6.60 -17.18
N ALA A 437 -14.28 5.82 -17.86
CA ALA A 437 -12.96 5.44 -17.37
C ALA A 437 -11.84 5.85 -18.32
N VAL A 438 -10.72 6.35 -17.78
CA VAL A 438 -9.51 6.69 -18.53
C VAL A 438 -8.47 5.60 -18.28
N TYR A 439 -8.00 4.96 -19.34
CA TYR A 439 -7.02 3.87 -19.29
C TYR A 439 -5.70 4.28 -19.90
N GLU A 440 -4.63 4.23 -19.11
CA GLU A 440 -3.25 4.25 -19.59
C GLU A 440 -2.81 2.84 -19.99
N THR A 441 -2.24 2.67 -21.19
CA THR A 441 -1.58 1.40 -21.57
C THR A 441 -0.33 1.17 -20.72
N GLY A 442 -0.06 -0.08 -20.32
CA GLY A 442 1.19 -0.46 -19.66
C GLY A 442 2.38 -0.42 -20.61
N ILE A 443 2.50 -1.45 -21.48
CA ILE A 443 3.59 -1.60 -22.44
C ILE A 443 3.01 -1.85 -23.84
N GLY A 444 3.45 -1.05 -24.82
CA GLY A 444 3.00 -1.19 -26.21
C GLY A 444 1.62 -0.58 -26.43
N GLY A 445 0.68 -1.39 -26.90
CA GLY A 445 -0.69 -1.01 -27.24
C GLY A 445 -1.49 -2.20 -27.81
N GLU A 446 -1.08 -2.72 -28.98
CA GLU A 446 -1.75 -3.83 -29.69
C GLU A 446 -1.94 -5.06 -28.80
N TYR A 447 -0.91 -5.42 -28.03
CA TYR A 447 -0.91 -6.58 -27.13
C TYR A 447 -0.92 -6.20 -25.64
N ASP A 448 -1.24 -4.94 -25.33
CA ASP A 448 -1.36 -4.51 -23.95
C ASP A 448 -2.61 -5.13 -23.32
N SER A 449 -2.56 -5.41 -22.01
CA SER A 449 -3.69 -6.01 -21.29
C SER A 449 -4.93 -5.15 -21.32
N THR A 450 -4.78 -3.83 -21.44
CA THR A 450 -5.91 -2.90 -21.53
C THR A 450 -6.59 -2.92 -22.90
N ASN A 451 -6.00 -3.53 -23.94
CA ASN A 451 -6.51 -3.51 -25.32
C ASN A 451 -7.60 -4.57 -25.62
N LEU A 452 -8.26 -5.10 -24.59
CA LEU A 452 -9.49 -5.88 -24.74
C LEU A 452 -10.71 -5.00 -25.01
N VAL A 453 -10.60 -3.69 -24.80
CA VAL A 453 -11.67 -2.72 -25.06
C VAL A 453 -11.93 -2.65 -26.56
N GLU A 454 -13.15 -3.00 -27.00
CA GLU A 454 -13.50 -3.05 -28.42
C GLU A 454 -14.01 -1.69 -28.93
N LYS A 455 -14.74 -0.92 -28.12
CA LYS A 455 -15.29 0.40 -28.51
C LYS A 455 -14.95 1.50 -27.50
N PRO A 456 -13.68 1.97 -27.45
CA PRO A 456 -13.34 3.15 -26.67
C PRO A 456 -14.11 4.37 -27.18
N VAL A 457 -14.41 5.34 -26.32
CA VAL A 457 -14.99 6.63 -26.74
C VAL A 457 -14.01 7.41 -27.59
N ALA A 458 -12.74 7.38 -27.23
CA ALA A 458 -11.66 7.97 -27.98
C ALA A 458 -10.33 7.31 -27.61
N SER A 459 -9.41 7.26 -28.58
CA SER A 459 -8.04 6.80 -28.35
C SER A 459 -7.04 7.94 -28.52
N GLY A 460 -6.06 8.05 -27.63
CA GLY A 460 -5.01 9.06 -27.66
C GLY A 460 -3.62 8.46 -27.75
N ILE A 461 -2.81 8.91 -28.70
CA ILE A 461 -1.40 8.52 -28.83
C ILE A 461 -0.52 9.73 -28.50
N SER A 462 0.07 9.71 -27.30
CA SER A 462 1.01 10.73 -26.84
C SER A 462 2.39 10.58 -27.51
N THR A 463 3.41 11.28 -27.02
CA THR A 463 4.72 11.34 -27.69
C THR A 463 5.36 9.95 -27.81
N LEU A 464 5.79 9.61 -29.02
CA LEU A 464 6.50 8.36 -29.33
C LEU A 464 8.01 8.56 -29.31
N GLY A 465 8.71 7.53 -28.83
CA GLY A 465 10.16 7.47 -28.76
C GLY A 465 10.62 6.05 -28.41
N ILE A 466 11.94 5.83 -28.43
CA ILE A 466 12.54 4.54 -28.10
C ILE A 466 12.31 4.22 -26.62
N ASP A 467 11.68 3.08 -26.36
CA ASP A 467 11.45 2.53 -25.03
C ASP A 467 11.10 1.05 -25.13
N HIS A 468 11.39 0.28 -24.07
CA HIS A 468 11.13 -1.16 -24.01
C HIS A 468 11.62 -1.98 -25.22
N VAL A 469 12.86 -1.72 -25.67
CA VAL A 469 13.46 -2.30 -26.90
C VAL A 469 13.34 -3.83 -26.96
N ALA A 470 13.53 -4.51 -25.83
CA ALA A 470 13.44 -5.96 -25.73
C ALA A 470 12.03 -6.54 -26.04
N ILE A 471 10.98 -5.71 -25.99
CA ILE A 471 9.58 -6.13 -26.18
C ILE A 471 9.00 -5.52 -27.45
N LEU A 472 9.24 -4.23 -27.68
CA LEU A 472 8.58 -3.45 -28.75
C LEU A 472 9.45 -3.27 -30.00
N GLY A 473 10.71 -3.69 -29.94
CA GLY A 473 11.70 -3.49 -30.99
C GLY A 473 12.57 -2.25 -30.81
N ASP A 474 13.61 -2.19 -31.61
CA ASP A 474 14.72 -1.23 -31.57
C ASP A 474 14.48 0.04 -32.39
N THR A 475 13.34 0.17 -33.07
CA THR A 475 13.02 1.34 -33.89
C THR A 475 11.72 2.02 -33.48
N VAL A 476 11.64 3.33 -33.72
CA VAL A 476 10.46 4.14 -33.41
C VAL A 476 9.24 3.67 -34.19
N GLU A 477 9.43 3.14 -35.40
CA GLU A 477 8.39 2.61 -36.28
C GLU A 477 7.74 1.35 -35.70
N LYS A 478 8.53 0.40 -35.19
CA LYS A 478 8.00 -0.82 -34.53
C LYS A 478 7.19 -0.45 -33.29
N ILE A 479 7.70 0.49 -32.50
CA ILE A 479 7.03 1.02 -31.31
C ILE A 479 5.72 1.73 -31.68
N ALA A 480 5.72 2.52 -32.75
CA ALA A 480 4.54 3.20 -33.28
C ALA A 480 3.48 2.20 -33.74
N TRP A 481 3.88 1.10 -34.40
CA TRP A 481 2.95 0.05 -34.83
C TRP A 481 2.21 -0.58 -33.65
N HIS A 482 2.94 -0.91 -32.57
CA HIS A 482 2.34 -1.44 -31.36
C HIS A 482 1.39 -0.43 -30.72
N LYS A 483 1.81 0.83 -30.57
CA LYS A 483 0.98 1.85 -29.89
C LYS A 483 -0.24 2.25 -30.68
N ALA A 484 -0.18 2.21 -32.01
CA ALA A 484 -1.32 2.36 -32.91
C ALA A 484 -2.41 1.30 -32.69
N GLY A 485 -2.10 0.21 -32.00
CA GLY A 485 -3.02 -0.91 -31.84
C GLY A 485 -4.30 -0.62 -31.04
N ILE A 486 -4.28 0.43 -30.22
CA ILE A 486 -5.44 0.89 -29.44
C ILE A 486 -6.46 1.69 -30.27
N MET A 487 -6.16 2.00 -31.54
CA MET A 487 -7.13 2.61 -32.45
C MET A 487 -8.18 1.57 -32.85
N LYS A 488 -9.46 1.90 -32.67
CA LYS A 488 -10.58 1.01 -32.97
C LYS A 488 -11.55 1.67 -33.94
N THR A 489 -12.04 0.91 -34.91
CA THR A 489 -12.98 1.37 -35.93
C THR A 489 -14.25 1.93 -35.28
N GLY A 490 -14.74 3.07 -35.77
CA GLY A 490 -15.90 3.76 -35.21
C GLY A 490 -15.60 4.70 -34.03
N SER A 491 -14.37 4.69 -33.52
CA SER A 491 -13.91 5.60 -32.48
C SER A 491 -12.92 6.63 -33.03
N PRO A 492 -13.02 7.93 -32.67
CA PRO A 492 -12.03 8.92 -33.04
C PRO A 492 -10.68 8.60 -32.38
N ALA A 493 -9.59 8.89 -33.10
CA ALA A 493 -8.24 8.77 -32.59
C ALA A 493 -7.50 10.11 -32.74
N PHE A 494 -6.72 10.46 -31.72
CA PHE A 494 -5.94 11.68 -31.67
C PHE A 494 -4.47 11.36 -31.42
N THR A 495 -3.60 12.10 -32.09
CA THR A 495 -2.16 12.10 -31.80
C THR A 495 -1.66 13.52 -31.77
N ILE A 496 -0.50 13.74 -31.17
CA ILE A 496 0.25 15.00 -31.24
C ILE A 496 1.32 14.92 -32.34
N GLU A 497 2.03 16.01 -32.60
CA GLU A 497 3.18 16.00 -33.50
C GLU A 497 4.22 14.93 -33.10
N GLN A 498 4.47 13.98 -34.02
CA GLN A 498 5.42 12.87 -33.87
C GLN A 498 6.65 13.05 -34.77
N LEU A 499 7.67 12.22 -34.55
CA LEU A 499 8.76 12.03 -35.52
C LEU A 499 8.19 11.51 -36.86
N PRO A 500 8.78 11.88 -38.02
CA PRO A 500 8.24 11.52 -39.34
C PRO A 500 7.95 10.03 -39.52
N GLY A 501 8.89 9.13 -39.15
CA GLY A 501 8.69 7.68 -39.25
C GLY A 501 7.55 7.16 -38.38
N ALA A 502 7.44 7.64 -37.14
CA ALA A 502 6.30 7.33 -36.26
C ALA A 502 4.98 7.85 -36.86
N ALA A 503 4.96 9.09 -37.35
CA ALA A 503 3.75 9.70 -37.92
C ALA A 503 3.24 8.91 -39.13
N GLU A 504 4.13 8.47 -40.01
CA GLU A 504 3.79 7.65 -41.18
C GLU A 504 3.17 6.31 -40.75
N VAL A 505 3.78 5.61 -39.80
CA VAL A 505 3.23 4.35 -39.27
C VAL A 505 1.86 4.56 -38.64
N LEU A 506 1.67 5.60 -37.84
CA LEU A 506 0.36 5.90 -37.24
C LEU A 506 -0.72 6.14 -38.31
N MET A 507 -0.39 6.91 -39.36
CA MET A 507 -1.31 7.19 -40.46
C MET A 507 -1.64 5.93 -41.27
N ASN A 508 -0.65 5.09 -41.55
CA ASN A 508 -0.86 3.83 -42.26
C ASN A 508 -1.73 2.85 -41.44
N ARG A 509 -1.49 2.76 -40.13
CA ARG A 509 -2.32 1.94 -39.22
C ARG A 509 -3.74 2.47 -39.08
N ALA A 510 -3.91 3.79 -39.06
CA ALA A 510 -5.23 4.40 -39.03
C ALA A 510 -6.03 4.06 -40.30
N LYS A 511 -5.39 4.10 -41.48
CA LYS A 511 -6.00 3.64 -42.75
C LYS A 511 -6.34 2.16 -42.72
N GLU A 512 -5.42 1.30 -42.27
CA GLU A 512 -5.61 -0.15 -42.14
C GLU A 512 -6.83 -0.48 -41.25
N LYS A 513 -6.96 0.20 -40.11
CA LYS A 513 -8.06 0.00 -39.16
C LYS A 513 -9.32 0.81 -39.49
N ASN A 514 -9.34 1.54 -40.61
CA ASN A 514 -10.43 2.45 -40.99
C ASN A 514 -10.83 3.43 -39.86
N VAL A 515 -9.83 4.11 -39.28
CA VAL A 515 -9.96 5.07 -38.19
C VAL A 515 -9.54 6.46 -38.68
N ASN A 516 -10.34 7.47 -38.37
CA ASN A 516 -9.95 8.85 -38.59
C ASN A 516 -8.98 9.31 -37.49
N LEU A 517 -7.68 9.27 -37.78
CA LEU A 517 -6.62 9.76 -36.90
C LEU A 517 -6.38 11.25 -37.15
N GLN A 518 -6.60 12.07 -36.12
CA GLN A 518 -6.30 13.50 -36.18
C GLN A 518 -4.95 13.79 -35.49
N ALA A 519 -4.01 14.37 -36.26
CA ALA A 519 -2.76 14.91 -35.72
C ALA A 519 -2.97 16.36 -35.24
N LEU A 520 -2.91 16.56 -33.92
CA LEU A 520 -3.17 17.83 -33.25
C LEU A 520 -1.90 18.67 -33.16
N LYS A 521 -2.04 19.96 -33.49
CA LYS A 521 -1.07 21.00 -33.11
C LYS A 521 -1.38 21.49 -31.71
N ILE A 522 -0.38 22.05 -31.02
CA ILE A 522 -0.58 22.63 -29.69
C ILE A 522 -1.79 23.56 -29.72
N ASP A 523 -2.73 23.30 -28.82
CA ASP A 523 -3.98 24.02 -28.76
C ASP A 523 -3.71 25.50 -28.44
N ARG A 524 -4.16 26.39 -29.34
CA ARG A 524 -3.96 27.84 -29.19
C ARG A 524 -4.66 28.40 -27.96
N ARG A 525 -5.73 27.73 -27.49
CA ARG A 525 -6.50 28.10 -26.30
C ARG A 525 -5.71 27.89 -25.00
N LEU A 526 -4.52 27.26 -25.06
CA LEU A 526 -3.59 27.13 -23.94
C LEU A 526 -2.78 28.40 -23.66
N GLU A 527 -2.88 29.42 -24.50
CA GLU A 527 -2.21 30.70 -24.27
C GLU A 527 -2.66 31.33 -22.94
N GLY A 528 -1.69 31.64 -22.07
CA GLY A 528 -1.95 32.19 -20.73
C GLY A 528 -2.30 31.17 -19.64
N ILE A 529 -2.55 29.90 -19.97
CA ILE A 529 -2.88 28.85 -18.99
C ILE A 529 -1.61 28.32 -18.32
N LYS A 530 -1.62 28.28 -16.98
CA LYS A 530 -0.48 27.87 -16.14
C LYS A 530 -0.36 26.36 -16.02
N ILE A 531 0.05 25.71 -17.10
CA ILE A 531 0.39 24.28 -17.09
C ILE A 531 1.76 24.08 -16.42
N ARG A 532 1.85 23.10 -15.52
CA ARG A 532 3.10 22.74 -14.82
C ARG A 532 3.64 21.36 -15.25
N PRO A 533 4.94 21.23 -15.58
CA PRO A 533 5.87 22.33 -15.85
C PRO A 533 5.44 23.11 -17.12
N ASN A 534 5.77 24.40 -17.19
CA ASN A 534 5.47 25.23 -18.38
C ASN A 534 6.43 24.89 -19.52
N ALA A 535 6.21 23.73 -20.13
CA ALA A 535 7.06 23.16 -21.16
C ALA A 535 6.25 22.73 -22.38
N VAL A 536 6.88 22.75 -23.55
CA VAL A 536 6.25 22.41 -24.84
C VAL A 536 5.66 20.99 -24.82
N PHE A 537 6.37 20.01 -24.26
CA PHE A 537 5.88 18.63 -24.17
C PHE A 537 4.62 18.53 -23.30
N GLN A 538 4.51 19.32 -22.23
CA GLN A 538 3.36 19.28 -21.35
C GLN A 538 2.15 19.98 -21.99
N LYS A 539 2.38 21.03 -22.79
CA LYS A 539 1.34 21.62 -23.65
C LYS A 539 0.84 20.64 -24.72
N LYS A 540 1.72 19.78 -25.27
CA LYS A 540 1.31 18.68 -26.16
C LYS A 540 0.43 17.67 -25.41
N ASN A 541 0.81 17.25 -24.19
CA ASN A 541 0.00 16.35 -23.36
C ASN A 541 -1.37 16.97 -23.03
N ALA A 542 -1.41 18.25 -22.66
CA ALA A 542 -2.65 18.99 -22.40
C ALA A 542 -3.54 19.09 -23.64
N THR A 543 -2.95 19.36 -24.82
CA THR A 543 -3.67 19.39 -26.10
C THR A 543 -4.37 18.05 -26.38
N LEU A 544 -3.67 16.94 -26.17
CA LEU A 544 -4.25 15.61 -26.33
C LEU A 544 -5.38 15.37 -25.32
N ALA A 545 -5.16 15.74 -24.06
CA ALA A 545 -6.15 15.58 -23.00
C ALA A 545 -7.43 16.39 -23.27
N ILE A 546 -7.29 17.63 -23.77
CA ILE A 546 -8.42 18.48 -24.15
C ILE A 546 -9.29 17.77 -25.20
N ALA A 547 -8.70 17.27 -26.29
CA ALA A 547 -9.46 16.62 -27.37
C ALA A 547 -10.19 15.35 -26.88
N LEU A 548 -9.53 14.56 -26.03
CA LEU A 548 -10.13 13.36 -25.42
C LEU A 548 -11.29 13.73 -24.49
N ALA A 549 -11.09 14.72 -23.62
CA ALA A 549 -12.12 15.16 -22.67
C ALA A 549 -13.32 15.81 -23.39
N GLU A 550 -13.09 16.65 -24.40
CA GLU A 550 -14.16 17.24 -25.24
C GLU A 550 -14.98 16.14 -25.91
N THR A 551 -14.34 15.11 -26.46
CA THR A 551 -15.04 13.98 -27.12
C THR A 551 -15.97 13.24 -26.15
N VAL A 552 -15.48 12.94 -24.95
CA VAL A 552 -16.31 12.30 -23.91
C VAL A 552 -17.45 13.21 -23.47
N LEU A 553 -17.16 14.46 -23.13
CA LEU A 553 -18.16 15.37 -22.59
C LEU A 553 -19.26 15.68 -23.62
N MET A 554 -18.93 15.73 -24.90
CA MET A 554 -19.92 15.80 -25.97
C MET A 554 -20.77 14.53 -26.05
N LYS A 555 -20.15 13.33 -25.99
CA LYS A 555 -20.87 12.06 -26.00
C LYS A 555 -21.84 11.94 -24.81
N LEU A 556 -21.45 12.42 -23.64
CA LEU A 556 -22.28 12.43 -22.43
C LEU A 556 -23.31 13.58 -22.40
N GLY A 557 -23.31 14.47 -23.39
CA GLY A 557 -24.20 15.64 -23.41
C GLY A 557 -23.87 16.72 -22.38
N LEU A 558 -22.69 16.65 -21.76
CA LEU A 558 -22.18 17.61 -20.77
C LEU A 558 -21.49 18.83 -21.42
N LEU A 559 -21.08 18.71 -22.68
CA LEU A 559 -20.56 19.79 -23.50
C LEU A 559 -21.39 19.91 -24.78
N LYS A 560 -22.01 21.08 -25.00
CA LYS A 560 -22.88 21.31 -26.16
C LYS A 560 -22.12 21.67 -27.43
N GLU A 561 -21.05 22.46 -27.29
CA GLU A 561 -20.24 22.94 -28.41
C GLU A 561 -18.78 23.12 -27.98
N ILE A 562 -17.86 22.95 -28.94
CA ILE A 562 -16.43 23.21 -28.75
C ILE A 562 -16.13 24.64 -29.23
N SER A 563 -15.79 25.53 -28.30
CA SER A 563 -15.31 26.86 -28.64
C SER A 563 -13.92 26.83 -29.25
N LYS A 564 -13.74 27.50 -30.38
CA LYS A 564 -12.44 27.62 -31.07
C LYS A 564 -11.50 28.66 -30.43
N SER A 565 -12.03 29.58 -29.62
CA SER A 565 -11.27 30.73 -29.11
C SER A 565 -10.87 30.61 -27.64
N ARG A 566 -11.62 29.87 -26.82
CA ARG A 566 -11.37 29.77 -25.37
C ARG A 566 -11.79 28.40 -24.81
N LEU A 567 -11.05 27.92 -23.82
CA LEU A 567 -11.43 26.74 -23.04
C LEU A 567 -12.47 27.08 -21.96
N PRO A 568 -13.44 26.18 -21.68
CA PRO A 568 -14.31 26.31 -20.52
C PRO A 568 -13.51 26.40 -19.23
N GLN A 569 -14.10 27.00 -18.19
CA GLN A 569 -13.40 27.23 -16.93
C GLN A 569 -12.97 25.92 -16.27
N GLU A 570 -13.75 24.85 -16.43
CA GLU A 570 -13.47 23.49 -15.98
C GLU A 570 -12.20 22.91 -16.59
N PHE A 571 -11.97 23.18 -17.88
CA PHE A 571 -10.76 22.76 -18.56
C PHE A 571 -9.54 23.54 -18.05
N ILE A 572 -9.68 24.86 -17.89
CA ILE A 572 -8.61 25.71 -17.37
C ILE A 572 -8.21 25.22 -15.96
N ASP A 573 -9.19 25.08 -15.06
CA ASP A 573 -8.93 24.61 -13.70
C ASP A 573 -8.38 23.18 -13.67
N GLY A 574 -8.89 22.28 -14.52
CA GLY A 574 -8.42 20.90 -14.62
C GLY A 574 -6.98 20.80 -15.13
N LEU A 575 -6.52 21.78 -15.91
CA LEU A 575 -5.13 21.86 -16.37
C LEU A 575 -4.20 22.55 -15.36
N GLU A 576 -4.66 23.64 -14.73
CA GLU A 576 -3.83 24.43 -13.79
C GLU A 576 -3.71 23.80 -12.41
N LYS A 577 -4.75 23.11 -11.95
CA LYS A 577 -4.80 22.47 -10.62
C LYS A 577 -4.44 20.98 -10.64
N CYS A 578 -4.13 20.42 -11.82
CA CYS A 578 -3.71 19.03 -11.91
C CYS A 578 -2.41 18.81 -11.11
N VAL A 579 -2.45 17.89 -10.14
CA VAL A 579 -1.29 17.54 -9.31
C VAL A 579 -0.63 16.29 -9.87
N PHE A 580 0.61 16.44 -10.33
CA PHE A 580 1.45 15.32 -10.76
C PHE A 580 2.43 14.96 -9.65
N ARG A 581 2.00 14.10 -8.72
CA ARG A 581 2.86 13.63 -7.63
C ARG A 581 4.15 13.03 -8.20
N GLY A 582 5.30 13.37 -7.60
CA GLY A 582 6.62 12.92 -8.02
C GLY A 582 7.08 13.43 -9.39
N ARG A 583 6.51 14.54 -9.89
CA ARG A 583 6.93 15.22 -11.13
C ARG A 583 7.14 16.70 -10.86
N CYS A 584 8.38 17.15 -10.86
CA CYS A 584 8.74 18.53 -10.58
C CYS A 584 8.07 19.04 -9.29
N GLU A 585 8.02 18.20 -8.25
CA GLU A 585 7.33 18.48 -6.99
C GLU A 585 8.31 19.08 -5.98
N VAL A 586 7.94 20.19 -5.34
CA VAL A 586 8.74 20.86 -4.32
C VAL A 586 8.06 20.72 -2.97
N LYS A 587 8.81 20.31 -1.94
CA LYS A 587 8.38 20.24 -0.54
C LYS A 587 9.38 20.94 0.36
N GLU A 588 8.90 21.70 1.32
CA GLU A 588 9.75 22.37 2.30
C GLU A 588 9.58 21.68 3.67
N GLU A 589 10.70 21.26 4.27
CA GLU A 589 10.78 20.61 5.57
C GLU A 589 11.91 21.28 6.38
N LYS A 590 11.54 22.13 7.35
CA LYS A 590 12.50 22.88 8.17
C LYS A 590 13.53 23.64 7.30
N ASN A 591 14.80 23.21 7.32
CA ASN A 591 15.96 23.75 6.62
C ASN A 591 16.32 22.96 5.34
N VAL A 592 15.43 22.09 4.85
CA VAL A 592 15.59 21.34 3.59
C VAL A 592 14.44 21.68 2.64
N THR A 593 14.77 22.03 1.41
CA THR A 593 13.85 22.07 0.28
C THR A 593 14.08 20.82 -0.57
N TRP A 594 13.08 19.95 -0.62
CA TRP A 594 13.07 18.72 -1.39
C TRP A 594 12.49 18.96 -2.79
N HIS A 595 13.28 18.66 -3.81
CA HIS A 595 12.93 18.73 -5.23
C HIS A 595 12.84 17.32 -5.79
N LEU A 596 11.62 16.85 -6.03
CA LEU A 596 11.29 15.44 -6.28
C LEU A 596 10.83 15.25 -7.73
N ASP A 597 11.53 14.42 -8.51
CA ASP A 597 11.11 14.05 -9.86
C ASP A 597 11.49 12.60 -10.23
N GLY A 598 10.51 11.80 -10.65
CA GLY A 598 10.70 10.41 -11.05
C GLY A 598 11.32 10.23 -12.45
N ALA A 599 12.17 11.15 -12.91
CA ALA A 599 12.89 11.06 -14.16
C ALA A 599 13.88 9.88 -14.10
N HIS A 600 13.90 9.07 -15.16
CA HIS A 600 14.64 7.79 -15.20
C HIS A 600 15.15 7.43 -16.61
N THR A 601 15.12 8.39 -17.53
CA THR A 601 15.75 8.32 -18.86
C THR A 601 16.59 9.56 -19.09
N ALA A 602 17.65 9.46 -19.89
CA ALA A 602 18.58 10.57 -20.17
C ALA A 602 17.87 11.91 -20.48
N ASP A 603 16.90 11.91 -21.41
CA ASP A 603 16.16 13.12 -21.78
C ASP A 603 15.33 13.69 -20.62
N SER A 604 14.64 12.82 -19.87
CA SER A 604 13.82 13.25 -18.73
C SER A 604 14.69 13.80 -17.59
N LEU A 605 15.85 13.19 -17.34
CA LEU A 605 16.79 13.63 -16.32
C LEU A 605 17.39 14.97 -16.69
N LYS A 606 17.77 15.17 -17.96
CA LYS A 606 18.22 16.48 -18.45
C LYS A 606 17.16 17.58 -18.24
N MET A 607 15.89 17.29 -18.51
CA MET A 607 14.80 18.26 -18.30
C MET A 607 14.56 18.52 -16.81
N SER A 608 14.52 17.47 -16.00
CA SER A 608 14.34 17.56 -14.55
C SER A 608 15.49 18.33 -13.89
N SER A 609 16.74 18.11 -14.32
CA SER A 609 17.89 18.89 -13.86
C SER A 609 17.79 20.37 -14.22
N LYS A 610 17.29 20.71 -15.41
CA LYS A 610 17.03 22.11 -15.78
C LYS A 610 15.94 22.75 -14.93
N TRP A 611 14.87 21.99 -14.65
CA TRP A 611 13.82 22.43 -13.73
C TRP A 611 14.39 22.68 -12.34
N PHE A 612 15.12 21.73 -11.77
CA PHE A 612 15.80 21.89 -10.47
C PHE A 612 16.66 23.16 -10.43
N VAL A 613 17.49 23.38 -11.46
CA VAL A 613 18.28 24.62 -11.56
C VAL A 613 17.40 25.86 -11.53
N SER A 614 16.28 25.86 -12.24
CA SER A 614 15.35 27.01 -12.26
C SER A 614 14.71 27.28 -10.90
N GLU A 615 14.44 26.24 -10.10
CA GLU A 615 13.83 26.38 -8.76
C GLU A 615 14.82 26.89 -7.71
N ILE A 616 16.12 26.61 -7.88
CA ILE A 616 17.16 27.03 -6.93
C ILE A 616 17.78 28.40 -7.27
N VAL A 617 17.34 29.06 -8.36
CA VAL A 617 17.82 30.40 -8.71
C VAL A 617 17.50 31.35 -7.55
N GLY A 618 18.54 32.00 -7.02
CA GLY A 618 18.41 32.94 -5.90
C GLY A 618 18.30 32.29 -4.52
N ARG A 619 18.30 30.95 -4.41
CA ARG A 619 18.39 30.25 -3.13
C ARG A 619 19.87 30.06 -2.73
N THR A 620 20.18 30.33 -1.46
CA THR A 620 21.52 30.15 -0.87
C THR A 620 21.53 28.89 0.01
N GLY A 621 22.58 28.08 -0.11
CA GLY A 621 22.75 26.84 0.64
C GLY A 621 23.44 25.72 -0.14
N ARG A 622 23.58 24.55 0.51
CA ARG A 622 24.19 23.35 -0.07
C ARG A 622 23.21 22.59 -0.97
N ARG A 623 23.73 22.01 -2.06
CA ARG A 623 22.97 21.15 -2.98
C ARG A 623 23.31 19.70 -2.70
N VAL A 624 22.28 18.89 -2.46
CA VAL A 624 22.40 17.45 -2.23
C VAL A 624 21.66 16.75 -3.37
N MET A 625 22.30 15.81 -4.07
CA MET A 625 21.59 14.91 -4.98
C MET A 625 21.36 13.57 -4.29
N ILE A 626 20.15 13.04 -4.37
CA ILE A 626 19.83 11.65 -4.00
C ILE A 626 19.39 10.95 -5.28
N PHE A 627 20.15 9.94 -5.70
CA PHE A 627 19.94 9.28 -6.98
C PHE A 627 19.92 7.76 -6.83
N ASN A 628 18.95 7.13 -7.51
CA ASN A 628 18.99 5.69 -7.74
C ASN A 628 18.29 5.28 -9.03
N GLN A 629 18.86 4.27 -9.69
CA GLN A 629 18.22 3.54 -10.77
C GLN A 629 18.60 2.05 -10.69
N GLN A 630 17.73 1.26 -10.08
CA GLN A 630 17.98 -0.17 -9.85
C GLN A 630 17.86 -1.00 -11.14
N GLY A 631 18.75 -1.98 -11.32
CA GLY A 631 18.67 -2.99 -12.38
C GLY A 631 19.02 -2.51 -13.80
N ARG A 632 19.73 -1.37 -13.95
CA ARG A 632 20.21 -0.85 -15.24
C ARG A 632 21.62 -0.29 -15.09
N VAL A 633 22.64 -1.11 -15.37
CA VAL A 633 24.04 -0.68 -15.28
C VAL A 633 24.33 0.46 -16.26
N GLU A 634 23.66 0.49 -17.41
CA GLU A 634 23.79 1.53 -18.43
C GLU A 634 23.27 2.91 -17.94
N ALA A 635 22.52 2.95 -16.84
CA ALA A 635 22.09 4.21 -16.23
C ALA A 635 23.26 5.07 -15.71
N ILE A 636 24.46 4.48 -15.57
CA ILE A 636 25.69 5.18 -15.20
C ILE A 636 26.00 6.35 -16.14
N ASP A 637 25.61 6.23 -17.42
CA ASP A 637 25.81 7.26 -18.43
C ASP A 637 24.85 8.46 -18.26
N PHE A 638 23.80 8.32 -17.46
CA PHE A 638 22.86 9.42 -17.19
C PHE A 638 23.42 10.45 -16.20
N LEU A 639 24.44 10.09 -15.41
CA LEU A 639 25.07 10.99 -14.43
C LEU A 639 25.79 12.17 -15.10
N GLN A 640 26.42 11.94 -16.26
CA GLN A 640 27.17 12.97 -16.97
C GLN A 640 26.26 14.12 -17.48
N PRO A 641 25.13 13.86 -18.16
CA PRO A 641 24.17 14.92 -18.52
C PRO A 641 23.66 15.75 -17.33
N ILE A 642 23.43 15.11 -16.18
CA ILE A 642 22.97 15.80 -14.96
C ILE A 642 24.07 16.76 -14.48
N CYS A 643 25.29 16.26 -14.33
CA CYS A 643 26.44 17.06 -13.90
C CYS A 643 26.70 18.24 -14.84
N ASN A 644 26.71 18.00 -16.16
CA ASN A 644 26.93 19.02 -17.18
C ASN A 644 25.86 20.13 -17.13
N THR A 645 24.60 19.75 -16.93
CA THR A 645 23.50 20.72 -16.84
C THR A 645 23.71 21.69 -15.69
N LEU A 646 24.12 21.20 -14.53
CA LEU A 646 24.32 22.04 -13.35
C LEU A 646 25.61 22.87 -13.43
N LYS A 647 26.72 22.25 -13.87
CA LYS A 647 27.98 22.98 -14.09
C LYS A 647 27.83 24.12 -15.08
N SER A 648 27.05 23.95 -16.15
CA SER A 648 26.78 25.01 -17.13
C SER A 648 26.06 26.24 -16.57
N THR A 649 25.50 26.13 -15.36
CA THR A 649 24.76 27.20 -14.68
C THR A 649 25.48 27.76 -13.46
N ASN A 650 26.61 27.16 -13.07
CA ASN A 650 27.47 27.72 -12.04
C ASN A 650 28.18 28.97 -12.61
N LYS A 651 28.21 30.05 -11.84
CA LYS A 651 29.02 31.24 -12.16
C LYS A 651 30.50 31.08 -11.78
N ASP A 652 30.78 30.08 -10.97
CA ASP A 652 32.10 29.74 -10.45
C ASP A 652 32.45 28.35 -10.96
N ASP A 653 33.47 28.28 -11.82
CA ASP A 653 33.98 27.03 -12.39
C ASP A 653 34.54 26.10 -11.30
N ASP A 654 34.86 26.62 -10.11
CA ASP A 654 35.39 25.85 -9.02
C ASP A 654 34.32 25.11 -8.21
N ARG A 655 33.05 25.53 -8.30
CA ARG A 655 31.92 24.94 -7.56
C ARG A 655 31.49 23.59 -8.17
N PRO A 656 31.31 22.52 -7.36
CA PRO A 656 30.81 21.25 -7.87
C PRO A 656 29.38 21.39 -8.44
N ALA A 657 28.87 20.38 -9.14
CA ALA A 657 27.47 20.34 -9.57
C ALA A 657 26.53 20.19 -8.37
N PHE A 658 26.91 19.33 -7.42
CA PHE A 658 26.28 19.16 -6.11
C PHE A 658 27.37 19.10 -5.05
N ASP A 659 27.11 19.70 -3.89
CA ASP A 659 28.05 19.68 -2.77
C ASP A 659 28.13 18.26 -2.17
N HIS A 660 26.99 17.55 -2.16
CA HIS A 660 26.88 16.16 -1.75
C HIS A 660 26.11 15.33 -2.78
N VAL A 661 26.53 14.10 -3.01
CA VAL A 661 25.84 13.15 -3.88
C VAL A 661 25.68 11.83 -3.16
N VAL A 662 24.43 11.42 -2.99
CA VAL A 662 24.03 10.22 -2.28
C VAL A 662 23.46 9.23 -3.29
N PHE A 663 24.03 8.03 -3.32
CA PHE A 663 23.47 6.89 -4.03
C PHE A 663 22.90 5.90 -3.01
N CYS A 664 21.63 5.53 -3.16
CA CYS A 664 20.97 4.57 -2.28
C CYS A 664 20.21 3.50 -3.06
N THR A 665 19.72 2.46 -2.38
CA THR A 665 18.81 1.50 -3.01
C THR A 665 17.37 2.04 -3.02
N ASN A 666 16.41 1.21 -3.46
CA ASN A 666 14.98 1.50 -3.31
C ASN A 666 14.39 0.91 -2.01
N VAL A 667 15.21 0.30 -1.13
CA VAL A 667 14.79 -0.15 0.20
C VAL A 667 14.35 1.09 0.98
N THR A 668 13.10 1.08 1.46
CA THR A 668 12.46 2.28 2.00
C THR A 668 12.99 2.62 3.40
N TYR A 669 12.94 1.66 4.32
CA TYR A 669 13.27 1.85 5.73
C TYR A 669 14.48 0.99 6.14
N SER A 670 15.29 1.53 7.05
CA SER A 670 16.49 0.87 7.58
C SER A 670 16.19 -0.41 8.37
N GLN A 671 15.08 -0.43 9.11
CA GLN A 671 14.71 -1.54 10.00
C GLN A 671 13.75 -2.55 9.37
N THR A 672 12.74 -2.07 8.62
CA THR A 672 11.65 -2.91 8.09
C THR A 672 11.80 -3.25 6.61
N GLY A 673 12.82 -2.70 5.94
CA GLY A 673 13.10 -2.97 4.54
C GLY A 673 12.15 -2.24 3.57
N TYR A 674 11.61 -2.96 2.59
CA TYR A 674 10.70 -2.37 1.60
C TYR A 674 9.31 -2.13 2.21
N LYS A 675 8.71 -0.99 1.86
CA LYS A 675 7.24 -0.90 1.89
C LYS A 675 6.65 -1.99 0.99
N ARG A 676 5.58 -2.66 1.42
CA ARG A 676 4.96 -3.79 0.69
C ARG A 676 4.58 -3.43 -0.75
N ASP A 677 4.14 -2.20 -0.99
CA ASP A 677 3.83 -1.68 -2.33
C ASP A 677 5.04 -1.59 -3.27
N PHE A 678 6.25 -1.53 -2.73
CA PHE A 678 7.51 -1.37 -3.47
C PHE A 678 8.34 -2.65 -3.60
N VAL A 679 7.85 -3.77 -3.06
CA VAL A 679 8.50 -5.07 -3.25
C VAL A 679 8.67 -5.33 -4.74
N ASN A 680 9.90 -5.60 -5.16
CA ASN A 680 10.22 -5.87 -6.54
C ASN A 680 11.05 -7.15 -6.65
N ASN A 681 10.38 -8.25 -6.98
CA ASN A 681 10.98 -9.58 -7.09
C ASN A 681 11.69 -9.80 -8.43
N THR A 682 11.72 -8.80 -9.32
CA THR A 682 12.30 -8.89 -10.66
C THR A 682 13.77 -8.46 -10.71
N ILE A 683 14.38 -8.14 -9.57
CA ILE A 683 15.76 -7.64 -9.45
C ILE A 683 16.57 -8.67 -8.64
N ASP A 684 17.86 -8.78 -8.92
CA ASP A 684 18.77 -9.65 -8.17
C ASP A 684 18.91 -9.16 -6.72
N PRO A 685 18.48 -9.93 -5.70
CA PRO A 685 18.65 -9.56 -4.30
C PRO A 685 20.12 -9.38 -3.91
N ALA A 686 21.03 -10.17 -4.50
CA ALA A 686 22.45 -10.11 -4.15
C ALA A 686 23.12 -8.81 -4.60
N GLU A 687 22.63 -8.17 -5.67
CA GLU A 687 23.10 -6.84 -6.10
C GLU A 687 22.64 -5.73 -5.14
N ILE A 688 21.45 -5.89 -4.55
CA ILE A 688 20.89 -4.93 -3.59
C ILE A 688 21.67 -5.02 -2.28
N ASP A 689 21.89 -6.23 -1.76
CA ASP A 689 22.62 -6.45 -0.50
C ASP A 689 24.06 -5.92 -0.55
N LYS A 690 24.70 -6.03 -1.72
CA LYS A 690 26.08 -5.57 -1.95
C LYS A 690 26.18 -4.11 -2.42
N LEU A 691 25.05 -3.43 -2.64
CA LEU A 691 25.00 -2.06 -3.17
C LEU A 691 25.79 -1.90 -4.49
N THR A 692 25.89 -2.96 -5.30
CA THR A 692 26.82 -3.04 -6.44
C THR A 692 26.62 -1.90 -7.42
N VAL A 693 25.36 -1.62 -7.77
CA VAL A 693 25.00 -0.55 -8.71
C VAL A 693 25.29 0.82 -8.10
N GLN A 694 25.00 1.03 -6.82
CA GLN A 694 25.23 2.29 -6.13
C GLN A 694 26.73 2.60 -6.03
N HIS A 695 27.57 1.60 -5.76
CA HIS A 695 29.03 1.74 -5.82
C HIS A 695 29.51 2.12 -7.22
N SER A 696 28.97 1.51 -8.28
CA SER A 696 29.32 1.89 -9.66
C SER A 696 28.96 3.34 -9.99
N PHE A 697 27.81 3.84 -9.52
CA PHE A 697 27.42 5.24 -9.65
C PHE A 697 28.35 6.17 -8.88
N ALA A 698 28.76 5.77 -7.67
CA ALA A 698 29.67 6.55 -6.84
C ALA A 698 31.07 6.72 -7.49
N GLU A 699 31.61 5.63 -8.05
CA GLU A 699 32.87 5.65 -8.80
C GLU A 699 32.77 6.57 -10.02
N LYS A 700 31.69 6.44 -10.81
CA LYS A 700 31.46 7.32 -11.96
C LYS A 700 31.33 8.77 -11.54
N TRP A 701 30.55 9.09 -10.51
CA TRP A 701 30.37 10.46 -10.06
C TRP A 701 31.69 11.09 -9.61
N SER A 702 32.48 10.34 -8.84
CA SER A 702 33.79 10.79 -8.36
C SER A 702 34.76 11.09 -9.51
N SER A 703 34.62 10.40 -10.65
CA SER A 703 35.41 10.69 -11.86
C SER A 703 34.97 11.96 -12.61
N ILE A 704 33.67 12.29 -12.63
CA ILE A 704 33.12 13.43 -13.39
C ILE A 704 33.10 14.73 -12.58
N ASP A 705 33.05 14.63 -11.25
CA ASP A 705 33.03 15.78 -10.34
C ASP A 705 33.72 15.46 -9.00
N PRO A 706 35.06 15.41 -8.97
CA PRO A 706 35.83 14.94 -7.80
C PRO A 706 35.72 15.85 -6.57
N LYS A 707 35.15 17.05 -6.72
CA LYS A 707 34.92 18.01 -5.62
C LYS A 707 33.66 17.72 -4.81
N ALA A 708 32.73 16.93 -5.36
CA ALA A 708 31.51 16.56 -4.68
C ALA A 708 31.80 15.52 -3.58
N LYS A 709 31.17 15.64 -2.42
CA LYS A 709 31.21 14.59 -1.39
C LYS A 709 30.25 13.46 -1.78
N VAL A 710 30.79 12.32 -2.20
CA VAL A 710 30.01 11.16 -2.62
C VAL A 710 29.79 10.20 -1.45
N VAL A 711 28.55 9.72 -1.28
CA VAL A 711 28.16 8.78 -0.22
C VAL A 711 27.26 7.69 -0.80
N VAL A 712 27.47 6.45 -0.36
CA VAL A 712 26.61 5.31 -0.67
C VAL A 712 25.90 4.88 0.61
N LEU A 713 24.58 4.77 0.58
CA LEU A 713 23.74 4.42 1.73
C LEU A 713 22.77 3.29 1.38
N PRO A 714 22.42 2.42 2.34
CA PRO A 714 21.63 1.24 2.03
C PRO A 714 20.16 1.57 1.77
N THR A 715 19.58 2.59 2.40
CA THR A 715 18.14 2.89 2.31
C THR A 715 17.81 4.32 1.90
N ILE A 716 16.55 4.53 1.49
CA ILE A 716 16.01 5.86 1.20
C ILE A 716 15.97 6.70 2.48
N GLU A 717 15.53 6.11 3.60
CA GLU A 717 15.52 6.76 4.91
C GLU A 717 16.89 7.30 5.31
N ASP A 718 17.95 6.49 5.17
CA ASP A 718 19.32 6.93 5.46
C ASP A 718 19.74 8.10 4.56
N ALA A 719 19.38 8.06 3.28
CA ALA A 719 19.69 9.14 2.33
C ALA A 719 18.98 10.45 2.67
N LEU A 720 17.71 10.39 3.09
CA LEU A 720 16.97 11.56 3.56
C LEU A 720 17.56 12.11 4.86
N ASN A 721 17.86 11.23 5.82
CA ASN A 721 18.48 11.61 7.09
C ASN A 721 19.87 12.22 6.89
N TYR A 722 20.63 11.74 5.92
CA TYR A 722 21.89 12.37 5.52
C TYR A 722 21.68 13.81 5.04
N ALA A 723 20.71 14.06 4.16
CA ALA A 723 20.42 15.40 3.67
C ALA A 723 19.92 16.35 4.79
N ARG A 724 19.12 15.83 5.74
CA ARG A 724 18.73 16.54 6.96
C ARG A 724 19.95 16.90 7.80
N GLY A 725 20.87 15.96 8.02
CA GLY A 725 22.13 16.20 8.73
C GLY A 725 23.06 17.21 8.05
N VAL A 726 23.07 17.30 6.71
CA VAL A 726 23.80 18.36 5.99
C VAL A 726 23.24 19.75 6.28
N ALA A 727 21.95 19.82 6.58
CA ALA A 727 21.28 21.07 6.93
C ALA A 727 21.56 21.50 8.39
N GLU A 728 21.89 20.54 9.28
CA GLU A 728 22.37 20.80 10.63
C GLU A 728 23.75 21.49 10.56
N GLY A 729 23.78 22.79 10.88
CA GLY A 729 24.99 23.61 10.81
C GLY A 729 25.04 24.59 9.62
N LEU A 730 23.95 24.76 8.88
CA LEU A 730 23.81 25.90 7.96
C LEU A 730 23.47 27.20 8.72
N PRO A 731 23.97 28.37 8.27
CA PRO A 731 23.58 29.67 8.81
C PRO A 731 22.08 29.93 8.71
N GLU A 732 21.57 30.81 9.58
CA GLU A 732 20.15 31.23 9.56
C GLU A 732 19.79 31.88 8.21
N GLY A 733 18.75 31.37 7.55
CA GLY A 733 18.32 31.80 6.22
C GLY A 733 18.85 30.96 5.06
N GLU A 734 19.80 30.03 5.28
CA GLU A 734 20.22 29.04 4.29
C GLU A 734 19.43 27.73 4.41
N SER A 735 19.20 27.07 3.28
CA SER A 735 18.53 25.76 3.25
C SER A 735 19.18 24.82 2.26
N VAL A 736 19.22 23.53 2.61
CA VAL A 736 19.66 22.49 1.68
C VAL A 736 18.67 22.38 0.53
N GLN A 737 19.19 22.37 -0.69
CA GLN A 737 18.42 22.08 -1.90
C GLN A 737 18.65 20.62 -2.28
N ALA A 738 17.77 19.73 -1.83
CA ALA A 738 17.87 18.29 -2.03
C ALA A 738 17.12 17.87 -3.30
N TYR A 739 17.82 17.32 -4.28
CA TYR A 739 17.26 16.84 -5.54
C TYR A 739 17.17 15.31 -5.54
N VAL A 740 15.95 14.78 -5.48
CA VAL A 740 15.65 13.34 -5.41
C VAL A 740 15.12 12.88 -6.77
N THR A 741 15.88 12.04 -7.47
CA THR A 741 15.56 11.61 -8.84
C THR A 741 16.17 10.26 -9.21
N GLY A 742 15.85 9.74 -10.41
CA GLY A 742 16.49 8.55 -10.99
C GLY A 742 15.52 7.38 -11.13
N SER A 743 14.49 7.33 -10.29
CA SER A 743 13.39 6.38 -10.43
C SER A 743 12.13 6.86 -9.72
N LEU A 744 10.96 6.38 -10.18
CA LEU A 744 9.70 6.63 -9.48
C LEU A 744 9.63 5.91 -8.12
N HIS A 745 10.30 4.77 -7.96
CA HIS A 745 10.33 4.05 -6.69
C HIS A 745 11.10 4.81 -5.60
N LEU A 746 12.26 5.40 -5.93
CA LEU A 746 13.00 6.26 -5.01
C LEU A 746 12.17 7.46 -4.58
N VAL A 747 11.58 8.18 -5.55
CA VAL A 747 10.77 9.36 -5.26
C VAL A 747 9.51 9.00 -4.47
N GLY A 748 8.90 7.87 -4.78
CA GLY A 748 7.76 7.32 -4.04
C GLY A 748 8.08 6.99 -2.60
N GLY A 749 9.17 6.26 -2.35
CA GLY A 749 9.64 5.95 -1.01
C GLY A 749 10.03 7.21 -0.23
N ALA A 750 10.68 8.18 -0.89
CA ALA A 750 11.02 9.44 -0.27
C ALA A 750 9.77 10.24 0.13
N LEU A 751 8.77 10.32 -0.74
CA LEU A 751 7.48 10.96 -0.43
C LEU A 751 6.75 10.26 0.73
N GLY A 752 6.76 8.92 0.77
CA GLY A 752 6.16 8.16 1.86
C GLY A 752 6.73 8.51 3.23
N ILE A 753 8.06 8.68 3.31
CA ILE A 753 8.76 9.09 4.53
C ILE A 753 8.51 10.57 4.85
N LEU A 754 8.61 11.45 3.85
CA LEU A 754 8.46 12.90 4.04
C LEU A 754 7.04 13.32 4.42
N GLU A 755 6.02 12.55 4.03
CA GLU A 755 4.62 12.84 4.36
C GLU A 755 4.13 12.07 5.58
N GLU A 756 4.96 11.22 6.20
CA GLU A 756 4.57 10.30 7.27
C GLU A 756 3.35 9.44 6.90
N THR A 757 3.09 9.26 5.60
CA THR A 757 1.87 8.61 5.08
C THR A 757 1.87 7.10 5.28
N ASP A 758 3.00 6.50 5.68
CA ASP A 758 3.17 5.05 5.83
C ASP A 758 4.06 4.67 7.04
N ALA A 759 3.98 5.43 8.13
CA ALA A 759 4.50 5.00 9.44
C ALA A 759 3.50 4.11 10.22
N LEU A 760 2.50 3.54 9.53
CA LEU A 760 1.38 2.76 10.10
C LEU A 760 1.22 1.42 9.39
#